data_AF-A0A0D7WA27-F1
#
_entry.id   AF-A0A0D7WA27-F1
#
_cell.length_a   1.000
_cell.length_b   1.000
_cell.length_c   1.000
_cell.angle_alpha   90.00
_cell.angle_beta   90.00
_cell.angle_gamma   90.00
#
_symmetry.space_group_name_H-M   'P 1'
#
loop_
_entity.id
_entity.type
_entity.pdbx_description
1 polymer ?
#
loop_
_entity_poly.entity_id
_entity_poly.type
_entity_poly.pdbx_seq_one_letter_code
_entity_poly.pdbx_strand_id
1 'polypeptide(L)'
;MKKSILLIIYLFILQVFSQSTNGPEYIKQELTNSGVYTSPNFEFTTAYDSYNTVSVNGTIRGMFFEGLPYTNAANGNNDTKVFAWYGEPAGLAVNEKVPAVILVHGGGGRAFTEWVAEWVNRGYIAIAMSNRGTTPDDSDTFQYAGPSQPFFFSDNDGLLQDQWFYHAIANSMLSNSLLRNDSFTTHVDKNNIGITGISWGGIINTVIAGIDERLDFVIPVYGCGFLYNSPVYSNQFSQMSTIAQNFFLENWEPSLYAPLHTAPILYVNGNKDLQFTLNIFGKTYETSNSTEKFLRIENLMGHGHGAGRQPEEIYDFADYITGFNTNAVKPLEFTSETIDNNKNINYSYSFEGAVDEALLFYTKDTLQWGKADDKYLWLTQTTNLNKGVNSGVITTTLPDDAQAYYVNVNNTTDGLMYSSVIKYAIRDYDWYNYETDTFNTLINNTSGGTLTEDTTNPNTSGINTSTYVGKFEKTLGDDAKIVFNLNENITDISVFKQKIKLYISNADLSSITNNKVRIYLSNSEIDYKTSSLYEEAILNSGQSWIDYTFDFTTKTIPTDILYAGGFNQAILVFAPDDTTTSGTVYYYDDLRGTIDQPEYIAPEPYYNWLNYTEDIAVEEINYVSKVGGDYTKLYDISLDTDVTSSGSTSGIATKFTKTTENSWQFAQMRYDFEDGAIKDTESITFKLNALFKPETISEINILSDDSRSVSIYLQDRVGNTNLNQKFQKAYFTQTNVWETLEFTFTLSELSAYDRLIIMPTAGLTYPIDEDGNELINEDLIYYIESLTANENIGATLSIEDSFQPSETLLVYPNPVKSILRINKTAKNTEILNILGQKIQSFKNTNHFNVSHLKNGLYFLKVNIENQPTQVYRFIKK
;
A
#
# COMPACT_ATOMS: atom_id res chain seq x y z
N MET A 1 -3.27 -4.87 -67.43
CA MET A 1 -4.24 -4.17 -66.54
C MET A 1 -5.04 -5.09 -65.63
N LYS A 2 -5.63 -6.22 -66.08
CA LYS A 2 -6.42 -7.09 -65.19
C LYS A 2 -5.65 -7.88 -64.11
N LYS A 3 -4.34 -8.14 -64.29
CA LYS A 3 -3.51 -8.81 -63.25
C LYS A 3 -2.96 -7.86 -62.18
N SER A 4 -2.80 -6.57 -62.48
CA SER A 4 -2.33 -5.58 -61.50
C SER A 4 -3.45 -5.07 -60.59
N ILE A 5 -4.70 -5.05 -61.07
CA ILE A 5 -5.87 -4.68 -60.26
C ILE A 5 -6.22 -5.80 -59.25
N LEU A 6 -6.02 -7.07 -59.60
CA LEU A 6 -6.21 -8.17 -58.65
C LEU A 6 -5.16 -8.17 -57.52
N LEU A 7 -3.91 -7.77 -57.81
CA LEU A 7 -2.86 -7.69 -56.81
C LEU A 7 -3.07 -6.50 -55.85
N ILE A 8 -3.61 -5.38 -56.34
CA ILE A 8 -3.96 -4.21 -55.52
C ILE A 8 -5.20 -4.49 -54.65
N ILE A 9 -6.18 -5.25 -55.15
CA ILE A 9 -7.32 -5.72 -54.35
C ILE A 9 -6.88 -6.77 -53.32
N TYR A 10 -5.89 -7.63 -53.64
CA TYR A 10 -5.32 -8.58 -52.68
C TYR A 10 -4.43 -7.90 -51.62
N LEU A 11 -3.75 -6.80 -51.96
CA LEU A 11 -2.97 -5.97 -51.01
C LEU A 11 -3.85 -5.04 -50.15
N PHE A 12 -5.05 -4.66 -50.62
CA PHE A 12 -6.03 -3.93 -49.79
C PHE A 12 -6.88 -4.84 -48.87
N ILE A 13 -6.96 -6.14 -49.16
CA ILE A 13 -7.65 -7.14 -48.31
C ILE A 13 -6.69 -7.78 -47.28
N LEU A 14 -5.39 -7.45 -47.34
CA LEU A 14 -4.35 -7.92 -46.41
C LEU A 14 -3.73 -6.78 -45.58
N GLN A 15 -4.45 -5.68 -45.35
CA GLN A 15 -4.37 -5.08 -44.01
C GLN A 15 -5.11 -6.03 -43.07
N VAL A 16 -4.41 -7.10 -42.69
CA VAL A 16 -4.72 -7.83 -41.47
C VAL A 16 -4.64 -6.75 -40.39
N PHE A 17 -5.80 -6.29 -39.92
CA PHE A 17 -5.86 -5.65 -38.62
C PHE A 17 -5.15 -6.63 -37.70
N SER A 18 -3.97 -6.26 -37.21
CA SER A 18 -3.35 -6.97 -36.09
C SER A 18 -4.42 -6.96 -35.01
N GLN A 19 -5.12 -8.09 -34.80
CA GLN A 19 -6.02 -8.21 -33.68
C GLN A 19 -5.17 -7.96 -32.45
N SER A 20 -5.58 -7.00 -31.62
CA SER A 20 -4.89 -6.77 -30.36
C SER A 20 -4.94 -8.07 -29.58
N THR A 21 -3.81 -8.50 -29.03
CA THR A 21 -3.74 -9.74 -28.24
C THR A 21 -3.87 -9.47 -26.74
N ASN A 22 -3.90 -8.19 -26.35
CA ASN A 22 -4.12 -7.71 -24.99
C ASN A 22 -4.75 -6.32 -25.01
N GLY A 23 -5.11 -5.80 -23.82
CA GLY A 23 -5.65 -4.45 -23.65
C GLY A 23 -7.15 -4.31 -23.93
N PRO A 24 -7.67 -3.08 -23.77
CA PRO A 24 -9.10 -2.78 -23.92
C PRO A 24 -9.71 -3.24 -25.25
N GLU A 25 -8.99 -3.08 -26.37
CA GLU A 25 -9.50 -3.47 -27.70
C GLU A 25 -9.63 -4.99 -27.83
N TYR A 26 -8.67 -5.75 -27.29
CA TYR A 26 -8.74 -7.22 -27.24
C TYR A 26 -9.97 -7.67 -26.46
N ILE A 27 -10.16 -7.13 -25.25
CA ILE A 27 -11.30 -7.44 -24.39
C ILE A 27 -12.63 -7.08 -25.07
N LYS A 28 -12.73 -5.87 -25.67
CA LYS A 28 -13.94 -5.44 -26.41
C LYS A 28 -14.24 -6.39 -27.55
N GLN A 29 -13.24 -6.83 -28.31
CA GLN A 29 -13.41 -7.79 -29.40
C GLN A 29 -13.89 -9.15 -28.89
N GLU A 30 -13.31 -9.69 -27.81
CA GLU A 30 -13.72 -10.96 -27.23
C GLU A 30 -15.15 -10.93 -26.69
N LEU A 31 -15.56 -9.87 -26.00
CA LEU A 31 -16.94 -9.68 -25.56
C LEU A 31 -17.90 -9.57 -26.75
N THR A 32 -17.51 -8.83 -27.80
CA THR A 32 -18.30 -8.68 -29.04
C THR A 32 -18.52 -10.04 -29.71
N ASN A 33 -17.47 -10.83 -29.85
CA ASN A 33 -17.52 -12.17 -30.44
C ASN A 33 -18.40 -13.13 -29.64
N SER A 34 -18.40 -12.99 -28.31
CA SER A 34 -19.28 -13.74 -27.40
C SER A 34 -20.74 -13.28 -27.42
N GLY A 35 -21.08 -12.23 -28.17
CA GLY A 35 -22.47 -11.86 -28.45
C GLY A 35 -23.13 -10.94 -27.42
N VAL A 36 -22.36 -10.24 -26.57
CA VAL A 36 -22.92 -9.35 -25.52
C VAL A 36 -23.82 -8.22 -26.04
N TYR A 37 -23.72 -7.87 -27.33
CA TYR A 37 -24.56 -6.87 -28.00
C TYR A 37 -25.91 -7.41 -28.49
N THR A 38 -26.15 -8.72 -28.37
CA THR A 38 -27.42 -9.36 -28.69
C THR A 38 -28.21 -9.56 -27.40
N SER A 39 -29.52 -9.29 -27.43
CA SER A 39 -30.36 -9.54 -26.25
C SER A 39 -30.34 -11.02 -25.88
N PRO A 40 -30.08 -11.37 -24.61
CA PRO A 40 -30.19 -12.76 -24.16
C PRO A 40 -31.66 -13.20 -24.10
N ASN A 41 -31.90 -14.51 -24.08
CA ASN A 41 -33.20 -15.05 -23.68
C ASN A 41 -33.39 -14.81 -22.17
N PHE A 42 -34.65 -14.70 -21.75
CA PHE A 42 -35.01 -14.42 -20.38
C PHE A 42 -36.29 -15.12 -19.95
N GLU A 43 -36.44 -15.30 -18.64
CA GLU A 43 -37.65 -15.83 -18.01
C GLU A 43 -37.93 -15.14 -16.67
N PHE A 44 -39.17 -14.73 -16.42
CA PHE A 44 -39.59 -14.25 -15.10
C PHE A 44 -39.78 -15.42 -14.14
N THR A 45 -39.49 -15.20 -12.86
CA THR A 45 -39.65 -16.21 -11.81
C THR A 45 -40.30 -15.63 -10.58
N THR A 46 -41.16 -16.42 -9.93
CA THR A 46 -41.76 -16.11 -8.62
C THR A 46 -41.07 -16.86 -7.49
N ALA A 47 -40.05 -17.68 -7.79
CA ALA A 47 -39.39 -18.55 -6.81
C ALA A 47 -38.74 -17.76 -5.66
N TYR A 48 -38.40 -16.49 -5.91
CA TYR A 48 -37.70 -15.63 -4.97
C TYR A 48 -38.55 -14.46 -4.47
N ASP A 49 -39.87 -14.45 -4.72
CA ASP A 49 -40.75 -13.33 -4.32
C ASP A 49 -40.67 -13.02 -2.82
N SER A 50 -40.40 -14.02 -1.96
CA SER A 50 -40.19 -13.80 -0.52
C SER A 50 -38.96 -12.96 -0.17
N TYR A 51 -38.00 -12.84 -1.08
CA TYR A 51 -36.81 -11.98 -0.94
C TYR A 51 -37.06 -10.55 -1.41
N ASN A 52 -38.16 -10.29 -2.11
CA ASN A 52 -38.61 -8.94 -2.41
C ASN A 52 -39.40 -8.38 -1.21
N THR A 53 -38.68 -7.72 -0.32
CA THR A 53 -39.23 -7.22 0.95
C THR A 53 -39.64 -5.75 0.91
N VAL A 54 -39.49 -5.08 -0.24
CA VAL A 54 -39.71 -3.65 -0.40
C VAL A 54 -41.01 -3.36 -1.14
N SER A 55 -41.73 -2.33 -0.70
CA SER A 55 -42.87 -1.79 -1.42
C SER A 55 -42.38 -0.66 -2.33
N VAL A 56 -42.91 -0.60 -3.55
CA VAL A 56 -42.53 0.37 -4.57
C VAL A 56 -43.78 0.90 -5.27
N ASN A 57 -43.74 2.13 -5.76
CA ASN A 57 -44.78 2.67 -6.65
C ASN A 57 -44.58 2.13 -8.09
N GLY A 58 -44.76 0.83 -8.26
CA GLY A 58 -44.39 0.12 -9.48
C GLY A 58 -44.47 -1.39 -9.31
N THR A 59 -43.70 -2.11 -10.12
CA THR A 59 -43.49 -3.55 -9.96
C THR A 59 -42.00 -3.82 -9.84
N ILE A 60 -41.62 -4.77 -8.99
CA ILE A 60 -40.28 -5.38 -8.98
C ILE A 60 -40.50 -6.89 -9.11
N ARG A 61 -39.90 -7.49 -10.12
CA ARG A 61 -40.05 -8.90 -10.47
C ARG A 61 -38.69 -9.57 -10.58
N GLY A 62 -38.60 -10.80 -10.08
CA GLY A 62 -37.41 -11.62 -10.24
C GLY A 62 -37.37 -12.23 -11.63
N MET A 63 -36.18 -12.33 -12.21
CA MET A 63 -36.00 -12.97 -13.50
C MET A 63 -34.62 -13.61 -13.64
N PHE A 64 -34.50 -14.49 -14.62
CA PHE A 64 -33.23 -14.98 -15.13
C PHE A 64 -33.05 -14.53 -16.58
N PHE A 65 -31.81 -14.22 -16.96
CA PHE A 65 -31.41 -14.15 -18.36
C PHE A 65 -30.19 -15.04 -18.62
N GLU A 66 -30.03 -15.51 -19.86
CA GLU A 66 -28.88 -16.32 -20.25
C GLU A 66 -27.58 -15.50 -20.21
N GLY A 67 -26.57 -16.00 -19.50
CA GLY A 67 -25.24 -15.42 -19.46
C GLY A 67 -24.32 -16.01 -20.53
N LEU A 68 -23.03 -15.64 -20.51
CA LEU A 68 -22.04 -16.26 -21.39
C LEU A 68 -21.68 -17.68 -20.93
N PRO A 69 -21.18 -18.55 -21.83
CA PRO A 69 -20.74 -19.89 -21.46
C PRO A 69 -19.62 -19.87 -20.42
N TYR A 70 -19.65 -20.80 -19.46
CA TYR A 70 -18.64 -20.99 -18.43
C TYR A 70 -18.23 -22.46 -18.35
N THR A 71 -16.95 -22.79 -18.56
CA THR A 71 -16.52 -24.19 -18.72
C THR A 71 -16.72 -25.04 -17.48
N ASN A 72 -16.74 -24.42 -16.29
CA ASN A 72 -16.92 -25.13 -15.01
C ASN A 72 -18.36 -25.04 -14.47
N ALA A 73 -19.34 -24.68 -15.29
CA ALA A 73 -20.74 -24.65 -14.87
C ALA A 73 -21.21 -26.04 -14.42
N ALA A 74 -21.84 -26.12 -13.24
CA ALA A 74 -22.20 -27.39 -12.60
C ALA A 74 -23.26 -28.23 -13.36
N ASN A 75 -23.96 -27.64 -14.33
CA ASN A 75 -24.90 -28.34 -15.21
C ASN A 75 -24.23 -29.21 -16.29
N GLY A 76 -22.92 -29.08 -16.52
CA GLY A 76 -22.16 -29.91 -17.46
C GLY A 76 -22.30 -29.55 -18.95
N ASN A 77 -23.05 -28.49 -19.29
CA ASN A 77 -23.23 -28.00 -20.66
C ASN A 77 -22.60 -26.61 -20.90
N ASN A 78 -21.89 -26.08 -19.92
CA ASN A 78 -21.33 -24.72 -19.88
C ASN A 78 -22.37 -23.59 -19.89
N ASP A 79 -23.66 -23.90 -19.74
CA ASP A 79 -24.72 -22.90 -19.76
C ASP A 79 -24.73 -22.09 -18.45
N THR A 80 -24.95 -20.78 -18.54
CA THR A 80 -25.11 -19.93 -17.35
C THR A 80 -26.43 -19.16 -17.38
N LYS A 81 -26.98 -18.89 -16.19
CA LYS A 81 -28.15 -18.04 -16.00
C LYS A 81 -27.85 -17.01 -14.93
N VAL A 82 -28.24 -15.77 -15.19
CA VAL A 82 -27.99 -14.64 -14.29
C VAL A 82 -29.31 -14.21 -13.68
N PHE A 83 -29.38 -14.24 -12.35
CA PHE A 83 -30.53 -13.71 -11.64
C PHE A 83 -30.51 -12.18 -11.64
N ALA A 84 -31.68 -11.55 -11.85
CA ALA A 84 -31.86 -10.11 -11.71
C ALA A 84 -33.21 -9.74 -11.10
N TRP A 85 -33.24 -8.61 -10.39
CA TRP A 85 -34.45 -7.87 -10.07
C TRP A 85 -34.68 -6.80 -11.11
N TYR A 86 -35.85 -6.85 -11.75
CA TYR A 86 -36.29 -5.90 -12.76
C TYR A 86 -37.47 -5.08 -12.24
N GLY A 87 -37.35 -3.76 -12.33
CA GLY A 87 -38.33 -2.80 -11.82
C GLY A 87 -38.91 -1.89 -12.91
N GLU A 88 -40.23 -1.72 -12.91
CA GLU A 88 -40.95 -0.77 -13.77
C GLU A 88 -41.85 0.15 -12.94
N PRO A 89 -41.86 1.48 -13.19
CA PRO A 89 -42.79 2.42 -12.57
C PRO A 89 -44.26 2.08 -12.83
N ALA A 90 -45.13 2.40 -11.86
CA ALA A 90 -46.56 2.21 -12.02
C ALA A 90 -47.18 3.24 -12.98
N GLY A 91 -48.21 2.83 -13.72
CA GLY A 91 -49.06 3.77 -14.47
C GLY A 91 -48.52 4.21 -15.83
N LEU A 92 -47.41 3.64 -16.31
CA LEU A 92 -46.90 3.90 -17.65
C LEU A 92 -47.94 3.56 -18.72
N ALA A 93 -48.21 4.52 -19.61
CA ALA A 93 -49.10 4.33 -20.74
C ALA A 93 -48.48 3.42 -21.81
N VAL A 94 -49.33 2.83 -22.65
CA VAL A 94 -48.87 2.01 -23.78
C VAL A 94 -47.97 2.88 -24.69
N ASN A 95 -46.73 2.45 -24.89
CA ASN A 95 -45.64 3.14 -25.60
C ASN A 95 -45.04 4.37 -24.90
N GLU A 96 -45.38 4.65 -23.63
CA GLU A 96 -44.63 5.61 -22.84
C GLU A 96 -43.19 5.12 -22.67
N LYS A 97 -42.22 6.00 -22.92
CA LYS A 97 -40.80 5.70 -22.85
C LYS A 97 -40.18 6.47 -21.69
N VAL A 98 -39.51 5.76 -20.79
CA VAL A 98 -38.82 6.31 -19.63
C VAL A 98 -37.37 5.85 -19.59
N PRO A 99 -36.46 6.62 -18.97
CA PRO A 99 -35.06 6.23 -18.85
C PRO A 99 -34.89 4.94 -18.06
N ALA A 100 -33.75 4.28 -18.24
CA ALA A 100 -33.41 3.06 -17.53
C ALA A 100 -32.00 3.09 -16.91
N VAL A 101 -31.80 2.28 -15.88
CA VAL A 101 -30.50 2.17 -15.20
C VAL A 101 -30.15 0.71 -14.89
N ILE A 102 -28.88 0.38 -15.10
CA ILE A 102 -28.28 -0.89 -14.72
C ILE A 102 -27.55 -0.71 -13.39
N LEU A 103 -27.81 -1.60 -12.44
CA LEU A 103 -27.35 -1.50 -11.05
C LEU A 103 -26.36 -2.63 -10.72
N VAL A 104 -25.09 -2.27 -10.52
CA VAL A 104 -23.99 -3.23 -10.33
C VAL A 104 -23.52 -3.24 -8.87
N HIS A 105 -23.70 -4.37 -8.18
CA HIS A 105 -23.31 -4.47 -6.78
C HIS A 105 -21.79 -4.72 -6.60
N GLY A 106 -21.26 -4.27 -5.47
CA GLY A 106 -19.90 -4.58 -5.02
C GLY A 106 -19.72 -5.97 -4.41
N GLY A 107 -18.49 -6.28 -3.99
CA GLY A 107 -18.10 -7.55 -3.37
C GLY A 107 -18.92 -7.85 -2.12
N GLY A 108 -19.21 -9.13 -1.88
CA GLY A 108 -20.12 -9.57 -0.81
C GLY A 108 -21.58 -9.15 -1.00
N GLY A 109 -21.92 -8.42 -2.07
CA GLY A 109 -23.27 -7.98 -2.38
C GLY A 109 -24.09 -9.01 -3.18
N ARG A 110 -25.32 -8.59 -3.51
CA ARG A 110 -26.32 -9.33 -4.29
C ARG A 110 -27.11 -8.37 -5.20
N ALA A 111 -28.02 -8.90 -6.00
CA ALA A 111 -29.06 -8.07 -6.63
C ALA A 111 -29.98 -7.48 -5.54
N PHE A 112 -29.99 -6.15 -5.36
CA PHE A 112 -30.71 -5.47 -4.28
C PHE A 112 -32.05 -4.89 -4.75
N THR A 113 -33.15 -5.39 -4.19
CA THR A 113 -34.51 -4.87 -4.48
C THR A 113 -34.71 -3.44 -3.99
N GLU A 114 -34.10 -3.09 -2.86
CA GLU A 114 -34.17 -1.76 -2.26
C GLU A 114 -33.51 -0.70 -3.15
N TRP A 115 -32.51 -1.08 -3.95
CA TRP A 115 -31.83 -0.18 -4.87
C TRP A 115 -32.63 -0.01 -6.16
N VAL A 116 -33.23 -1.10 -6.67
CA VAL A 116 -34.21 -1.03 -7.77
C VAL A 116 -35.38 -0.12 -7.38
N ALA A 117 -35.89 -0.23 -6.15
CA ALA A 117 -37.01 0.58 -5.68
C ALA A 117 -36.68 2.09 -5.63
N GLU A 118 -35.44 2.48 -5.29
CA GLU A 118 -35.02 3.89 -5.28
C GLU A 118 -35.17 4.54 -6.66
N TRP A 119 -34.75 3.84 -7.72
CA TRP A 119 -34.87 4.32 -9.09
C TRP A 119 -36.29 4.25 -9.63
N VAL A 120 -37.02 3.17 -9.36
CA VAL A 120 -38.42 3.02 -9.80
C VAL A 120 -39.31 4.09 -9.19
N ASN A 121 -39.12 4.43 -7.91
CA ASN A 121 -39.87 5.52 -7.26
C ASN A 121 -39.58 6.90 -7.86
N ARG A 122 -38.46 7.06 -8.59
CA ARG A 122 -38.10 8.26 -9.34
C ARG A 122 -38.57 8.23 -10.80
N GLY A 123 -39.25 7.15 -11.22
CA GLY A 123 -39.77 7.02 -12.58
C GLY A 123 -38.83 6.32 -13.57
N TYR A 124 -37.71 5.78 -13.12
CA TYR A 124 -36.78 5.02 -13.96
C TYR A 124 -37.15 3.54 -14.00
N ILE A 125 -36.89 2.90 -15.14
CA ILE A 125 -36.80 1.43 -15.19
C ILE A 125 -35.44 1.02 -14.63
N ALA A 126 -35.38 -0.01 -13.79
CA ALA A 126 -34.12 -0.43 -13.18
C ALA A 126 -33.92 -1.94 -13.23
N ILE A 127 -32.68 -2.37 -13.48
CA ILE A 127 -32.29 -3.78 -13.42
C ILE A 127 -31.06 -3.94 -12.53
N ALA A 128 -31.19 -4.73 -11.46
CA ALA A 128 -30.07 -5.12 -10.59
C ALA A 128 -29.80 -6.61 -10.78
N MET A 129 -28.61 -6.96 -11.27
CA MET A 129 -28.23 -8.35 -11.53
C MET A 129 -27.21 -8.86 -10.51
N SER A 130 -27.18 -10.17 -10.32
CA SER A 130 -26.09 -10.84 -9.62
C SER A 130 -24.87 -10.90 -10.54
N ASN A 131 -23.72 -10.44 -10.07
CA ASN A 131 -22.46 -10.56 -10.80
C ASN A 131 -21.52 -11.63 -10.23
N ARG A 132 -21.96 -12.45 -9.26
CA ARG A 132 -21.15 -13.49 -8.59
C ARG A 132 -21.65 -14.92 -8.81
N GLY A 133 -22.56 -15.13 -9.76
CA GLY A 133 -23.15 -16.45 -10.01
C GLY A 133 -24.16 -16.90 -8.92
N THR A 134 -24.59 -16.00 -8.04
CA THR A 134 -25.51 -16.34 -6.93
C THR A 134 -26.97 -15.96 -7.21
N THR A 135 -27.89 -16.68 -6.58
CA THR A 135 -29.32 -16.37 -6.48
C THR A 135 -29.63 -15.62 -5.18
N PRO A 136 -30.85 -15.03 -4.99
CA PRO A 136 -31.17 -14.23 -3.79
C PRO A 136 -31.05 -14.93 -2.44
N ASP A 137 -31.03 -16.26 -2.43
CA ASP A 137 -30.84 -17.11 -1.26
C ASP A 137 -29.36 -17.48 -1.02
N ASP A 138 -28.44 -16.90 -1.78
CA ASP A 138 -27.00 -17.16 -1.75
C ASP A 138 -26.66 -18.66 -1.87
N SER A 139 -27.42 -19.39 -2.70
CA SER A 139 -27.23 -20.82 -2.89
C SER A 139 -26.03 -21.13 -3.79
N ASP A 140 -24.96 -21.66 -3.19
CA ASP A 140 -23.78 -22.20 -3.90
C ASP A 140 -24.11 -23.44 -4.76
N THR A 141 -25.35 -23.93 -4.72
CA THR A 141 -25.80 -25.12 -5.47
C THR A 141 -26.56 -24.79 -6.75
N PHE A 142 -26.63 -23.52 -7.13
CA PHE A 142 -27.30 -23.11 -8.37
C PHE A 142 -26.55 -23.64 -9.60
N GLN A 143 -27.12 -24.66 -10.25
CA GLN A 143 -26.44 -25.40 -11.33
C GLN A 143 -26.07 -24.57 -12.57
N TYR A 144 -26.65 -23.39 -12.74
CA TYR A 144 -26.37 -22.46 -13.84
C TYR A 144 -25.56 -21.24 -13.39
N ALA A 145 -24.94 -21.31 -12.21
CA ALA A 145 -24.04 -20.26 -11.73
C ALA A 145 -22.89 -20.05 -12.72
N GLY A 146 -22.59 -18.77 -13.00
CA GLY A 146 -21.32 -18.37 -13.60
C GLY A 146 -20.16 -18.47 -12.59
N PRO A 147 -18.94 -18.06 -12.98
CA PRO A 147 -17.80 -18.05 -12.08
C PRO A 147 -18.05 -17.22 -10.81
N SER A 148 -17.64 -17.77 -9.66
CA SER A 148 -17.64 -17.05 -8.39
C SER A 148 -16.52 -16.00 -8.36
N GLN A 149 -16.74 -14.90 -7.66
CA GLN A 149 -15.70 -13.89 -7.46
C GLN A 149 -14.47 -14.51 -6.74
N PRO A 150 -13.27 -14.44 -7.32
CA PRO A 150 -12.04 -14.95 -6.73
C PRO A 150 -11.51 -14.02 -5.63
N PHE A 151 -10.40 -14.41 -5.01
CA PHE A 151 -9.60 -13.46 -4.25
C PHE A 151 -8.99 -12.42 -5.22
N PHE A 152 -9.45 -11.17 -5.13
CA PHE A 152 -9.02 -10.04 -5.97
C PHE A 152 -9.16 -10.31 -7.48
N PHE A 153 -8.13 -10.84 -8.14
CA PHE A 153 -8.12 -11.26 -9.56
C PHE A 153 -7.29 -12.54 -9.77
N SER A 154 -7.26 -13.42 -8.76
CA SER A 154 -6.37 -14.59 -8.75
C SER A 154 -6.68 -15.64 -9.84
N ASP A 155 -7.81 -15.53 -10.54
CA ASP A 155 -8.22 -16.38 -11.66
C ASP A 155 -7.68 -15.91 -13.02
N ASN A 156 -6.95 -14.78 -13.07
CA ASN A 156 -6.40 -14.21 -14.30
C ASN A 156 -5.30 -15.06 -14.97
N ASP A 157 -4.85 -16.14 -14.35
CA ASP A 157 -3.96 -17.14 -14.96
C ASP A 157 -4.73 -18.23 -15.73
N GLY A 158 -6.06 -18.23 -15.66
CA GLY A 158 -6.96 -19.08 -16.43
C GLY A 158 -7.40 -18.48 -17.77
N LEU A 159 -8.29 -19.21 -18.46
CA LEU A 159 -8.92 -18.74 -19.70
C LEU A 159 -9.76 -17.49 -19.46
N LEU A 160 -9.64 -16.49 -20.33
CA LEU A 160 -10.42 -15.25 -20.26
C LEU A 160 -11.92 -15.51 -20.07
N GLN A 161 -12.48 -16.46 -20.83
CA GLN A 161 -13.90 -16.79 -20.81
C GLN A 161 -14.36 -17.50 -19.53
N ASP A 162 -13.43 -17.91 -18.66
CA ASP A 162 -13.72 -18.52 -17.37
C ASP A 162 -13.43 -17.60 -16.18
N GLN A 163 -12.84 -16.42 -16.45
CA GLN A 163 -12.57 -15.42 -15.41
C GLN A 163 -13.87 -14.76 -14.95
N TRP A 164 -13.99 -14.55 -13.64
CA TRP A 164 -15.15 -13.89 -13.04
C TRP A 164 -15.40 -12.51 -13.62
N PHE A 165 -14.35 -11.71 -13.78
CA PHE A 165 -14.48 -10.32 -14.19
C PHE A 165 -14.98 -10.20 -15.64
N TYR A 166 -14.59 -11.13 -16.53
CA TYR A 166 -15.14 -11.23 -17.88
C TYR A 166 -16.66 -11.42 -17.86
N HIS A 167 -17.16 -12.34 -17.03
CA HIS A 167 -18.60 -12.59 -16.87
C HIS A 167 -19.32 -11.40 -16.22
N ALA A 168 -18.72 -10.74 -15.23
CA ALA A 168 -19.32 -9.58 -14.58
C ALA A 168 -19.52 -8.40 -15.56
N ILE A 169 -18.53 -8.15 -16.43
CA ILE A 169 -18.61 -7.17 -17.52
C ILE A 169 -19.69 -7.60 -18.53
N ALA A 170 -19.65 -8.86 -18.99
CA ALA A 170 -20.60 -9.38 -19.96
C ALA A 170 -22.05 -9.31 -19.47
N ASN A 171 -22.33 -9.67 -18.22
CA ASN A 171 -23.67 -9.65 -17.64
C ASN A 171 -24.24 -8.23 -17.56
N SER A 172 -23.39 -7.24 -17.33
CA SER A 172 -23.76 -5.82 -17.35
C SER A 172 -24.13 -5.37 -18.77
N MET A 173 -23.32 -5.74 -19.78
CA MET A 173 -23.59 -5.43 -21.18
C MET A 173 -24.82 -6.18 -21.74
N LEU A 174 -25.04 -7.42 -21.32
CA LEU A 174 -26.23 -8.21 -21.65
C LEU A 174 -27.49 -7.61 -21.04
N SER A 175 -27.40 -7.05 -19.83
CA SER A 175 -28.51 -6.29 -19.20
C SER A 175 -28.87 -5.06 -20.05
N ASN A 176 -27.88 -4.33 -20.58
CA ASN A 176 -28.10 -3.23 -21.52
C ASN A 176 -28.78 -3.72 -22.81
N SER A 177 -28.29 -4.82 -23.40
CA SER A 177 -28.89 -5.42 -24.59
C SER A 177 -30.33 -5.90 -24.37
N LEU A 178 -30.63 -6.43 -23.18
CA LEU A 178 -31.96 -6.87 -22.78
C LEU A 178 -32.92 -5.68 -22.62
N LEU A 179 -32.52 -4.61 -21.92
CA LEU A 179 -33.32 -3.39 -21.77
C LEU A 179 -33.67 -2.73 -23.13
N ARG A 180 -32.82 -2.91 -24.14
CA ARG A 180 -33.02 -2.41 -25.50
C ARG A 180 -33.96 -3.28 -26.36
N ASN A 181 -34.38 -4.45 -25.87
CA ASN A 181 -35.22 -5.39 -26.60
C ASN A 181 -36.73 -5.11 -26.38
N ASP A 182 -37.45 -4.78 -27.44
CA ASP A 182 -38.90 -4.50 -27.36
C ASP A 182 -39.75 -5.74 -27.00
N SER A 183 -39.19 -6.95 -27.18
CA SER A 183 -39.84 -8.19 -26.71
C SER A 183 -39.69 -8.40 -25.20
N PHE A 184 -38.72 -7.73 -24.57
CA PHE A 184 -38.54 -7.73 -23.12
C PHE A 184 -39.42 -6.66 -22.47
N THR A 185 -39.27 -5.41 -22.90
CA THR A 185 -40.09 -4.28 -22.45
C THR A 185 -40.25 -3.25 -23.56
N THR A 186 -41.45 -2.67 -23.65
CA THR A 186 -41.73 -1.58 -24.59
C THR A 186 -41.62 -0.20 -23.93
N HIS A 187 -41.28 -0.12 -22.64
CA HIS A 187 -41.27 1.15 -21.90
C HIS A 187 -39.89 1.80 -21.75
N VAL A 188 -38.80 1.12 -22.12
CA VAL A 188 -37.45 1.70 -22.04
C VAL A 188 -37.21 2.68 -23.19
N ASP A 189 -36.81 3.89 -22.85
CA ASP A 189 -36.14 4.82 -23.78
C ASP A 189 -34.71 4.34 -24.02
N LYS A 190 -34.44 3.94 -25.26
CA LYS A 190 -33.16 3.33 -25.63
C LYS A 190 -32.03 4.36 -25.77
N ASN A 191 -32.33 5.66 -25.73
CA ASN A 191 -31.32 6.72 -25.77
C ASN A 191 -31.06 7.32 -24.38
N ASN A 192 -31.59 6.68 -23.33
CA ASN A 192 -31.47 7.15 -21.95
C ASN A 192 -31.27 5.95 -21.01
N ILE A 193 -30.21 5.16 -21.26
CA ILE A 193 -29.80 4.02 -20.43
C ILE A 193 -28.43 4.30 -19.81
N GLY A 194 -28.39 4.40 -18.49
CA GLY A 194 -27.14 4.53 -17.74
C GLY A 194 -26.80 3.33 -16.87
N ILE A 195 -25.65 3.42 -16.21
CA ILE A 195 -25.16 2.38 -15.30
C ILE A 195 -24.58 3.02 -14.04
N THR A 196 -24.90 2.45 -12.87
CA THR A 196 -24.30 2.84 -11.59
C THR A 196 -23.83 1.61 -10.82
N GLY A 197 -22.70 1.73 -10.14
CA GLY A 197 -21.97 0.58 -9.63
C GLY A 197 -21.18 0.92 -8.38
N ILE A 198 -21.25 0.05 -7.36
CA ILE A 198 -20.66 0.34 -6.03
C ILE A 198 -19.46 -0.58 -5.76
N SER A 199 -18.32 -0.01 -5.32
CA SER A 199 -17.09 -0.74 -4.96
C SER A 199 -16.59 -1.59 -6.16
N TRP A 200 -16.57 -2.92 -6.06
CA TRP A 200 -16.34 -3.79 -7.23
C TRP A 200 -17.27 -3.48 -8.42
N GLY A 201 -18.52 -3.09 -8.17
CA GLY A 201 -19.41 -2.59 -9.22
C GLY A 201 -18.94 -1.27 -9.83
N GLY A 202 -18.27 -0.42 -9.07
CA GLY A 202 -17.64 0.80 -9.58
C GLY A 202 -16.40 0.51 -10.44
N ILE A 203 -15.62 -0.53 -10.10
CA ILE A 203 -14.52 -1.03 -10.92
C ILE A 203 -15.08 -1.54 -12.27
N ILE A 204 -16.13 -2.37 -12.23
CA ILE A 204 -16.85 -2.87 -13.41
C ILE A 204 -17.32 -1.70 -14.28
N ASN A 205 -17.95 -0.68 -13.67
CA ASN A 205 -18.42 0.51 -14.39
C ASN A 205 -17.29 1.30 -15.05
N THR A 206 -16.15 1.46 -14.35
CA THR A 206 -14.97 2.14 -14.90
C THR A 206 -14.46 1.39 -16.14
N VAL A 207 -14.45 0.06 -16.14
CA VAL A 207 -14.04 -0.71 -17.31
C VAL A 207 -15.08 -0.63 -18.44
N ILE A 208 -16.37 -0.82 -18.12
CA ILE A 208 -17.46 -0.80 -19.11
C ILE A 208 -17.57 0.56 -19.82
N ALA A 209 -17.31 1.67 -19.13
CA ALA A 209 -17.34 3.00 -19.71
C ALA A 209 -16.35 3.17 -20.89
N GLY A 210 -15.29 2.36 -20.93
CA GLY A 210 -14.34 2.30 -22.06
C GLY A 210 -14.69 1.25 -23.13
N ILE A 211 -15.74 0.43 -22.92
CA ILE A 211 -16.10 -0.69 -23.80
C ILE A 211 -17.47 -0.48 -24.46
N ASP A 212 -18.53 -0.25 -23.67
CA ASP A 212 -19.92 -0.18 -24.15
C ASP A 212 -20.34 1.27 -24.41
N GLU A 213 -20.12 1.73 -25.63
CA GLU A 213 -20.46 3.07 -26.11
C GLU A 213 -21.98 3.36 -26.18
N ARG A 214 -22.83 2.38 -25.84
CA ARG A 214 -24.29 2.55 -25.83
C ARG A 214 -24.81 3.10 -24.50
N LEU A 215 -23.95 3.41 -23.53
CA LEU A 215 -24.35 3.97 -22.24
C LEU A 215 -24.44 5.49 -22.33
N ASP A 216 -25.53 6.05 -21.83
CA ASP A 216 -25.79 7.49 -21.87
C ASP A 216 -25.21 8.21 -20.64
N PHE A 217 -25.01 7.51 -19.52
CA PHE A 217 -24.27 8.01 -18.35
C PHE A 217 -23.68 6.87 -17.52
N VAL A 218 -22.59 7.15 -16.79
CA VAL A 218 -21.91 6.19 -15.90
C VAL A 218 -21.67 6.79 -14.53
N ILE A 219 -21.92 6.04 -13.46
CA ILE A 219 -21.73 6.49 -12.08
C ILE A 219 -20.93 5.43 -11.30
N PRO A 220 -19.59 5.49 -11.32
CA PRO A 220 -18.77 4.65 -10.45
C PRO A 220 -18.74 5.23 -9.03
N VAL A 221 -19.19 4.41 -8.08
CA VAL A 221 -19.16 4.71 -6.63
C VAL A 221 -18.03 3.94 -5.98
N TYR A 222 -17.10 4.64 -5.36
CA TYR A 222 -15.78 4.22 -4.86
C TYR A 222 -14.83 3.70 -5.95
N GLY A 223 -15.29 2.78 -6.79
CA GLY A 223 -14.46 2.05 -7.75
C GLY A 223 -13.74 2.94 -8.76
N CYS A 224 -12.43 2.73 -8.91
CA CYS A 224 -11.55 3.49 -9.79
C CYS A 224 -10.41 2.64 -10.34
N GLY A 225 -9.50 3.24 -11.11
CA GLY A 225 -8.26 2.62 -11.58
C GLY A 225 -7.06 2.89 -10.66
N PHE A 226 -5.88 2.54 -11.15
CA PHE A 226 -4.60 2.54 -10.44
C PHE A 226 -4.61 1.65 -9.18
N LEU A 227 -5.30 0.51 -9.25
CA LEU A 227 -5.51 -0.36 -8.07
C LEU A 227 -4.19 -0.86 -7.46
N TYR A 228 -3.17 -1.10 -8.27
CA TYR A 228 -1.83 -1.49 -7.80
C TYR A 228 -1.14 -0.42 -6.94
N ASN A 229 -1.61 0.84 -6.97
CA ASN A 229 -1.15 1.94 -6.11
C ASN A 229 -2.09 2.18 -4.91
N SER A 230 -3.12 1.36 -4.72
CA SER A 230 -3.91 1.35 -3.48
C SER A 230 -3.15 0.61 -2.39
N PRO A 231 -3.08 1.13 -1.15
CA PRO A 231 -2.49 0.42 -0.01
C PRO A 231 -3.07 -0.98 0.23
N VAL A 232 -4.38 -1.15 0.03
CA VAL A 232 -5.06 -2.44 0.25
C VAL A 232 -4.82 -3.38 -0.93
N TYR A 233 -4.97 -2.89 -2.16
CA TYR A 233 -4.91 -3.74 -3.34
C TYR A 233 -3.48 -4.01 -3.81
N SER A 234 -2.49 -3.18 -3.48
CA SER A 234 -1.08 -3.49 -3.76
C SER A 234 -0.64 -4.76 -3.05
N ASN A 235 -1.06 -4.95 -1.79
CA ASN A 235 -0.80 -6.17 -1.04
C ASN A 235 -1.52 -7.37 -1.69
N GLN A 236 -2.82 -7.26 -1.98
CA GLN A 236 -3.57 -8.34 -2.65
C GLN A 236 -2.98 -8.67 -4.03
N PHE A 237 -2.52 -7.67 -4.77
CA PHE A 237 -1.87 -7.83 -6.06
C PHE A 237 -0.54 -8.59 -5.92
N SER A 238 0.25 -8.31 -4.88
CA SER A 238 1.51 -9.02 -4.61
C SER A 238 1.33 -10.52 -4.29
N GLN A 239 0.15 -10.92 -3.79
CA GLN A 239 -0.20 -12.31 -3.50
C GLN A 239 -0.64 -13.11 -4.74
N MET A 240 -0.87 -12.46 -5.88
CA MET A 240 -1.24 -13.14 -7.12
C MET A 240 -0.03 -13.80 -7.78
N SER A 241 -0.26 -14.81 -8.62
CA SER A 241 0.80 -15.35 -9.49
C SER A 241 1.28 -14.29 -10.48
N THR A 242 2.55 -14.32 -10.90
CA THR A 242 3.10 -13.37 -11.87
C THR A 242 2.33 -13.35 -13.19
N ILE A 243 1.79 -14.50 -13.61
CA ILE A 243 0.95 -14.62 -14.81
C ILE A 243 -0.36 -13.83 -14.62
N ALA A 244 -1.05 -14.04 -13.49
CA ALA A 244 -2.28 -13.33 -13.17
C ALA A 244 -2.04 -11.81 -13.02
N GLN A 245 -0.92 -11.41 -12.41
CA GLN A 245 -0.53 -10.00 -12.26
C GLN A 245 -0.33 -9.32 -13.61
N ASN A 246 0.44 -9.93 -14.51
CA ASN A 246 0.69 -9.39 -15.85
C ASN A 246 -0.59 -9.31 -16.66
N PHE A 247 -1.42 -10.36 -16.62
CA PHE A 247 -2.69 -10.36 -17.32
C PHE A 247 -3.61 -9.24 -16.82
N PHE A 248 -3.68 -9.03 -15.50
CA PHE A 248 -4.44 -7.93 -14.90
C PHE A 248 -3.96 -6.56 -15.42
N LEU A 249 -2.66 -6.28 -15.31
CA LEU A 249 -2.09 -4.99 -15.71
C LEU A 249 -2.21 -4.73 -17.22
N GLU A 250 -2.24 -5.77 -18.03
CA GLU A 250 -2.39 -5.65 -19.48
C GLU A 250 -3.83 -5.58 -19.95
N ASN A 251 -4.80 -6.09 -19.19
CA ASN A 251 -6.17 -6.30 -19.70
C ASN A 251 -7.27 -5.76 -18.80
N TRP A 252 -7.16 -5.86 -17.48
CA TRP A 252 -8.27 -5.59 -16.55
C TRP A 252 -8.11 -4.36 -15.68
N GLU A 253 -6.90 -3.81 -15.61
CA GLU A 253 -6.64 -2.63 -14.82
C GLU A 253 -7.50 -1.45 -15.33
N PRO A 254 -8.37 -0.84 -14.49
CA PRO A 254 -9.35 0.15 -14.96
C PRO A 254 -8.76 1.45 -15.52
N SER A 255 -7.53 1.82 -15.16
CA SER A 255 -6.84 2.97 -15.75
C SER A 255 -6.50 2.79 -17.23
N LEU A 256 -6.48 1.56 -17.76
CA LEU A 256 -6.42 1.31 -19.21
C LEU A 256 -7.67 1.81 -19.95
N TYR A 257 -8.81 1.80 -19.26
CA TYR A 257 -10.12 2.11 -19.83
C TYR A 257 -10.53 3.57 -19.62
N ALA A 258 -10.02 4.22 -18.56
CA ALA A 258 -10.31 5.62 -18.27
C ALA A 258 -10.10 6.57 -19.49
N PRO A 259 -9.00 6.48 -20.25
CA PRO A 259 -8.80 7.30 -21.46
C PRO A 259 -9.79 7.01 -22.60
N LEU A 260 -10.56 5.92 -22.53
CA LEU A 260 -11.55 5.54 -23.53
C LEU A 260 -12.97 5.98 -23.16
N HIS A 261 -13.16 6.57 -21.98
CA HIS A 261 -14.47 7.04 -21.53
C HIS A 261 -15.02 8.14 -22.44
N THR A 262 -16.23 7.94 -22.96
CA THR A 262 -16.94 8.91 -23.80
C THR A 262 -18.28 9.37 -23.21
N ALA A 263 -18.96 8.51 -22.46
CA ALA A 263 -20.20 8.85 -21.76
C ALA A 263 -19.93 9.88 -20.65
N PRO A 264 -20.89 10.76 -20.32
CA PRO A 264 -20.87 11.57 -19.11
C PRO A 264 -20.68 10.73 -17.84
N ILE A 265 -19.85 11.18 -16.89
CA ILE A 265 -19.53 10.41 -15.68
C ILE A 265 -19.64 11.24 -14.39
N LEU A 266 -20.29 10.69 -13.38
CA LEU A 266 -20.22 11.19 -12.00
C LEU A 266 -19.44 10.22 -11.12
N TYR A 267 -18.27 10.64 -10.65
CA TYR A 267 -17.43 9.90 -9.72
C TYR A 267 -17.83 10.20 -8.27
N VAL A 268 -18.20 9.17 -7.51
CA VAL A 268 -18.64 9.31 -6.11
C VAL A 268 -17.70 8.57 -5.17
N ASN A 269 -17.22 9.21 -4.10
CA ASN A 269 -16.38 8.54 -3.09
C ASN A 269 -16.48 9.20 -1.70
N GLY A 270 -15.91 8.54 -0.70
CA GLY A 270 -15.61 9.09 0.62
C GLY A 270 -14.15 9.48 0.75
N ASN A 271 -13.85 10.56 1.48
CA ASN A 271 -12.47 10.97 1.71
C ASN A 271 -11.66 10.01 2.60
N LYS A 272 -12.35 9.16 3.38
CA LYS A 272 -11.75 8.11 4.22
C LYS A 272 -11.95 6.69 3.67
N ASP A 273 -12.25 6.55 2.39
CA ASP A 273 -12.34 5.23 1.78
C ASP A 273 -10.95 4.56 1.79
N LEU A 274 -10.87 3.39 2.43
CA LEU A 274 -9.62 2.63 2.57
C LEU A 274 -9.34 1.73 1.37
N GLN A 275 -10.37 1.42 0.57
CA GLN A 275 -10.24 0.58 -0.62
C GLN A 275 -9.81 1.43 -1.82
N PHE A 276 -10.46 2.59 -1.97
CA PHE A 276 -10.32 3.51 -3.09
C PHE A 276 -9.88 4.88 -2.59
N THR A 277 -8.64 4.96 -2.10
CA THR A 277 -8.06 6.17 -1.54
C THR A 277 -8.00 7.30 -2.56
N LEU A 278 -8.06 8.56 -2.08
CA LEU A 278 -8.25 9.70 -2.98
C LEU A 278 -7.10 9.91 -3.97
N ASN A 279 -5.88 9.45 -3.69
CA ASN A 279 -4.77 9.50 -4.65
C ASN A 279 -5.05 8.74 -5.95
N ILE A 280 -5.61 7.53 -5.86
CA ILE A 280 -5.94 6.72 -7.04
C ILE A 280 -7.28 7.11 -7.66
N PHE A 281 -8.22 7.56 -6.82
CA PHE A 281 -9.53 8.02 -7.25
C PHE A 281 -9.43 9.31 -8.07
N GLY A 282 -8.72 10.31 -7.55
CA GLY A 282 -8.46 11.57 -8.25
C GLY A 282 -7.70 11.37 -9.56
N LYS A 283 -6.67 10.51 -9.55
CA LYS A 283 -5.91 10.16 -10.76
C LYS A 283 -6.77 9.51 -11.83
N THR A 284 -7.72 8.66 -11.43
CA THR A 284 -8.70 8.06 -12.36
C THR A 284 -9.60 9.12 -12.99
N TYR A 285 -10.12 10.05 -12.20
CA TYR A 285 -10.91 11.18 -12.69
C TYR A 285 -10.11 12.02 -13.70
N GLU A 286 -8.86 12.36 -13.40
CA GLU A 286 -8.01 13.16 -14.29
C GLU A 286 -7.72 12.42 -15.61
N THR A 287 -7.46 11.12 -15.54
CA THR A 287 -7.18 10.25 -16.69
C THR A 287 -8.38 10.06 -17.61
N SER A 288 -9.60 10.23 -17.10
CA SER A 288 -10.81 10.04 -17.91
C SER A 288 -10.92 11.08 -19.03
N ASN A 289 -11.14 10.63 -20.27
CA ASN A 289 -11.36 11.52 -21.43
C ASN A 289 -12.82 11.95 -21.62
N SER A 290 -13.72 11.59 -20.68
CA SER A 290 -15.10 12.05 -20.74
C SER A 290 -15.14 13.58 -20.73
N THR A 291 -15.84 14.16 -21.70
CA THR A 291 -15.96 15.63 -21.82
C THR A 291 -16.85 16.23 -20.74
N GLU A 292 -17.65 15.40 -20.09
CA GLU A 292 -18.57 15.81 -19.02
C GLU A 292 -18.40 14.87 -17.83
N LYS A 293 -17.46 15.22 -16.95
CA LYS A 293 -17.12 14.45 -15.76
C LYS A 293 -17.23 15.32 -14.51
N PHE A 294 -17.78 14.74 -13.44
CA PHE A 294 -18.03 15.42 -12.16
C PHE A 294 -17.55 14.58 -10.99
N LEU A 295 -17.32 15.24 -9.84
CA LEU A 295 -16.84 14.61 -8.62
C LEU A 295 -17.72 14.95 -7.42
N ARG A 296 -17.93 13.95 -6.59
CA ARG A 296 -18.58 14.07 -5.29
C ARG A 296 -17.79 13.27 -4.26
N ILE A 297 -17.16 13.98 -3.33
CA ILE A 297 -16.31 13.44 -2.26
C ILE A 297 -16.91 13.87 -0.92
N GLU A 298 -17.55 12.93 -0.23
CA GLU A 298 -18.17 13.18 1.07
C GLU A 298 -17.20 12.90 2.21
N ASN A 299 -17.25 13.76 3.22
CA ASN A 299 -16.50 13.57 4.44
C ASN A 299 -17.07 12.40 5.25
N LEU A 300 -16.23 11.41 5.57
CA LEU A 300 -16.60 10.24 6.38
C LEU A 300 -17.74 9.38 5.79
N MET A 301 -17.96 9.42 4.48
CA MET A 301 -18.83 8.45 3.82
C MET A 301 -18.31 7.03 4.09
N GLY A 302 -19.17 6.17 4.64
CA GLY A 302 -18.78 4.80 4.94
C GLY A 302 -18.66 3.95 3.67
N HIS A 303 -17.69 3.04 3.60
CA HIS A 303 -17.59 2.12 2.47
C HIS A 303 -18.70 1.05 2.51
N GLY A 304 -19.49 0.93 1.43
CA GLY A 304 -20.48 -0.14 1.28
C GLY A 304 -21.72 0.25 0.47
N HIS A 305 -22.58 -0.73 0.17
CA HIS A 305 -23.77 -0.54 -0.68
C HIS A 305 -24.80 0.43 -0.11
N GLY A 306 -24.99 0.44 1.21
CA GLY A 306 -25.94 1.33 1.88
C GLY A 306 -25.58 2.80 1.69
N ALA A 307 -24.36 3.19 2.07
CA ALA A 307 -23.87 4.55 1.86
C ALA A 307 -23.66 4.86 0.37
N GLY A 308 -23.26 3.89 -0.45
CA GLY A 308 -22.93 4.11 -1.85
C GLY A 308 -24.10 4.49 -2.77
N ARG A 309 -25.34 4.20 -2.36
CA ARG A 309 -26.56 4.53 -3.13
C ARG A 309 -27.35 5.74 -2.60
N GLN A 310 -26.97 6.24 -1.43
CA GLN A 310 -27.63 7.36 -0.76
C GLN A 310 -27.43 8.73 -1.41
N PRO A 311 -26.27 9.08 -2.01
CA PRO A 311 -26.03 10.43 -2.51
C PRO A 311 -27.07 10.85 -3.55
N GLU A 312 -27.71 12.01 -3.33
CA GLU A 312 -28.75 12.49 -4.24
C GLU A 312 -28.21 12.93 -5.59
N GLU A 313 -26.94 13.34 -5.63
CA GLU A 313 -26.26 13.77 -6.85
C GLU A 313 -26.23 12.66 -7.91
N ILE A 314 -26.30 11.39 -7.51
CA ILE A 314 -26.41 10.24 -8.41
C ILE A 314 -27.66 10.36 -9.28
N TYR A 315 -28.79 10.70 -8.66
CA TYR A 315 -30.08 10.76 -9.31
C TYR A 315 -30.25 12.09 -10.05
N ASP A 316 -29.82 13.20 -9.46
CA ASP A 316 -29.84 14.52 -10.12
C ASP A 316 -28.97 14.54 -11.38
N PHE A 317 -27.81 13.87 -11.36
CA PHE A 317 -26.96 13.71 -12.53
C PHE A 317 -27.63 12.89 -13.62
N ALA A 318 -28.27 11.76 -13.28
CA ALA A 318 -29.01 10.96 -14.25
C ALA A 318 -30.18 11.75 -14.87
N ASP A 319 -30.91 12.50 -14.05
CA ASP A 319 -32.00 13.38 -14.48
C ASP A 319 -31.51 14.48 -15.42
N TYR A 320 -30.36 15.09 -15.12
CA TYR A 320 -29.73 16.10 -15.98
C TYR A 320 -29.35 15.52 -17.35
N ILE A 321 -28.63 14.39 -17.37
CA ILE A 321 -28.17 13.79 -18.63
C ILE A 321 -29.34 13.32 -19.48
N THR A 322 -30.34 12.69 -18.88
CA THR A 322 -31.49 12.15 -19.61
C THR A 322 -32.53 13.20 -19.98
N GLY A 323 -32.50 14.36 -19.30
CA GLY A 323 -33.53 15.39 -19.40
C GLY A 323 -34.91 14.94 -18.90
N PHE A 324 -34.98 13.83 -18.16
CA PHE A 324 -36.24 13.24 -17.72
C PHE A 324 -36.96 14.13 -16.70
N ASN A 325 -36.21 14.71 -15.78
CA ASN A 325 -36.69 15.77 -14.90
C ASN A 325 -36.28 17.12 -15.46
N THR A 326 -37.25 17.87 -15.99
CA THR A 326 -37.02 19.18 -16.63
C THR A 326 -36.48 20.26 -15.71
N ASN A 327 -36.44 20.03 -14.40
CA ASN A 327 -35.87 20.95 -13.42
C ASN A 327 -34.43 20.60 -13.02
N ALA A 328 -33.91 19.46 -13.47
CA ALA A 328 -32.53 19.09 -13.18
C ALA A 328 -31.57 20.03 -13.91
N VAL A 329 -30.51 20.43 -13.21
CA VAL A 329 -29.48 21.34 -13.71
C VAL A 329 -28.15 20.60 -13.83
N LYS A 330 -27.27 21.10 -14.71
CA LYS A 330 -25.91 20.58 -14.83
C LYS A 330 -25.21 20.60 -13.46
N PRO A 331 -24.55 19.52 -13.01
CA PRO A 331 -23.73 19.53 -11.82
C PRO A 331 -22.68 20.65 -11.86
N LEU A 332 -22.30 21.16 -10.69
CA LEU A 332 -21.34 22.26 -10.59
C LEU A 332 -20.01 21.91 -11.25
N GLU A 333 -19.51 22.84 -12.06
CA GLU A 333 -18.25 22.69 -12.78
C GLU A 333 -17.22 23.71 -12.28
N PHE A 334 -16.05 23.24 -11.85
CA PHE A 334 -14.91 24.10 -11.55
C PHE A 334 -14.27 24.55 -12.86
N THR A 335 -14.26 25.86 -13.09
CA THR A 335 -13.81 26.50 -14.35
C THR A 335 -12.37 27.03 -14.28
N SER A 336 -11.85 27.23 -13.07
CA SER A 336 -10.46 27.63 -12.82
C SER A 336 -10.03 27.23 -11.41
N GLU A 337 -8.80 26.75 -11.28
CA GLU A 337 -8.20 26.32 -10.02
C GLU A 337 -6.76 26.85 -9.97
N THR A 338 -6.44 27.70 -8.98
CA THR A 338 -5.08 28.26 -8.84
C THR A 338 -4.63 28.25 -7.38
N ILE A 339 -3.32 28.04 -7.19
CA ILE A 339 -2.62 28.23 -5.93
C ILE A 339 -1.36 29.06 -6.18
N ASP A 340 -1.16 30.14 -5.43
CA ASP A 340 0.04 30.98 -5.55
C ASP A 340 1.18 30.49 -4.62
N ASN A 341 2.37 31.09 -4.74
CA ASN A 341 3.53 30.76 -3.90
C ASN A 341 3.30 31.02 -2.40
N ASN A 342 2.29 31.82 -2.04
CA ASN A 342 1.88 32.08 -0.66
C ASN A 342 0.76 31.13 -0.22
N LYS A 343 0.51 30.05 -0.95
CA LYS A 343 -0.53 29.04 -0.68
C LYS A 343 -1.96 29.61 -0.69
N ASN A 344 -2.19 30.75 -1.34
CA ASN A 344 -3.55 31.27 -1.53
C ASN A 344 -4.24 30.49 -2.65
N ILE A 345 -5.37 29.89 -2.32
CA ILE A 345 -6.24 29.16 -3.22
C ILE A 345 -7.29 30.11 -3.80
N ASN A 346 -7.46 30.09 -5.11
CA ASN A 346 -8.55 30.78 -5.81
C ASN A 346 -9.18 29.84 -6.85
N TYR A 347 -10.43 29.44 -6.59
CA TYR A 347 -11.21 28.53 -7.43
C TYR A 347 -12.43 29.28 -7.96
N SER A 348 -12.77 29.07 -9.23
CA SER A 348 -13.99 29.61 -9.84
C SER A 348 -14.88 28.46 -10.31
N TYR A 349 -16.19 28.60 -10.18
CA TYR A 349 -17.16 27.59 -10.64
C TYR A 349 -18.31 28.20 -11.44
N SER A 350 -18.97 27.34 -12.22
CA SER A 350 -20.23 27.59 -12.92
C SER A 350 -21.29 26.61 -12.43
N PHE A 351 -22.47 27.10 -12.04
CA PHE A 351 -23.57 26.28 -11.54
C PHE A 351 -24.89 27.04 -11.54
N GLU A 352 -25.96 26.46 -12.10
CA GLU A 352 -27.28 27.12 -12.17
C GLU A 352 -28.16 26.85 -10.93
N GLY A 353 -27.74 25.95 -10.04
CA GLY A 353 -28.42 25.70 -8.77
C GLY A 353 -27.99 26.65 -7.64
N ALA A 354 -28.54 26.41 -6.45
CA ALA A 354 -28.18 27.16 -5.26
C ALA A 354 -27.01 26.51 -4.50
N VAL A 355 -26.11 27.35 -3.96
CA VAL A 355 -25.04 26.95 -3.03
C VAL A 355 -24.90 28.00 -1.93
N ASP A 356 -24.49 27.57 -0.74
CA ASP A 356 -24.39 28.41 0.44
C ASP A 356 -23.10 28.23 1.25
N GLU A 357 -22.33 27.18 0.99
CA GLU A 357 -21.08 26.89 1.68
C GLU A 357 -19.99 26.41 0.72
N ALA A 358 -18.74 26.74 1.04
CA ALA A 358 -17.59 26.06 0.47
C ALA A 358 -16.56 25.73 1.55
N LEU A 359 -16.06 24.49 1.54
CA LEU A 359 -15.14 23.93 2.52
C LEU A 359 -13.86 23.45 1.84
N LEU A 360 -12.71 23.82 2.41
CA LEU A 360 -11.42 23.24 2.08
C LEU A 360 -11.21 22.01 2.95
N PHE A 361 -10.98 20.87 2.31
CA PHE A 361 -10.50 19.66 2.98
C PHE A 361 -9.02 19.49 2.68
N TYR A 362 -8.22 19.16 3.69
CA TYR A 362 -6.79 18.92 3.52
C TYR A 362 -6.28 17.82 4.45
N THR A 363 -5.27 17.09 4.01
CA THR A 363 -4.56 16.09 4.82
C THR A 363 -3.14 16.55 5.10
N LYS A 364 -2.59 16.13 6.23
CA LYS A 364 -1.17 16.31 6.58
C LYS A 364 -0.32 15.08 6.29
N ASP A 365 -0.88 14.08 5.62
CA ASP A 365 -0.22 12.80 5.30
C ASP A 365 -0.69 12.30 3.92
N THR A 366 0.26 12.13 3.00
CA THR A 366 0.10 11.50 1.68
C THR A 366 1.01 10.28 1.49
N LEU A 367 1.70 9.85 2.55
CA LEU A 367 2.58 8.67 2.53
C LEU A 367 1.83 7.43 2.97
N GLN A 368 0.87 7.61 3.88
CA GLN A 368 0.10 6.52 4.48
C GLN A 368 -1.37 6.61 4.07
N TRP A 369 -1.62 6.69 2.76
CA TRP A 369 -2.97 6.55 2.21
C TRP A 369 -3.66 5.34 2.87
N GLY A 370 -4.90 5.50 3.33
CA GLY A 370 -5.74 4.37 3.73
C GLY A 370 -5.23 3.50 4.89
N LYS A 371 -4.26 3.94 5.71
CA LYS A 371 -3.94 3.23 6.96
C LYS A 371 -5.04 3.49 8.01
N ALA A 372 -5.34 2.46 8.78
CA ALA A 372 -6.43 2.46 9.76
C ALA A 372 -6.11 3.20 11.07
N ASP A 373 -4.92 3.81 11.19
CA ASP A 373 -4.50 4.60 12.33
C ASP A 373 -4.96 6.06 12.22
N ASP A 374 -4.85 6.81 13.33
CA ASP A 374 -5.30 8.21 13.45
C ASP A 374 -4.54 9.19 12.51
N LYS A 375 -3.62 8.70 11.67
CA LYS A 375 -2.76 9.50 10.79
C LYS A 375 -3.42 9.88 9.46
N TYR A 376 -4.30 9.03 8.92
CA TYR A 376 -5.05 9.33 7.68
C TYR A 376 -6.31 10.19 7.98
N LEU A 377 -6.08 11.47 8.29
CA LEU A 377 -7.10 12.44 8.67
C LEU A 377 -7.25 13.57 7.64
N TRP A 378 -8.46 13.70 7.12
CA TRP A 378 -8.90 14.90 6.40
C TRP A 378 -9.41 15.94 7.40
N LEU A 379 -8.69 17.06 7.48
CA LEU A 379 -9.05 18.25 8.22
C LEU A 379 -9.89 19.17 7.34
N THR A 380 -10.70 20.03 7.96
CA THR A 380 -11.64 20.91 7.27
C THR A 380 -11.43 22.35 7.70
N GLN A 381 -11.47 23.27 6.73
CA GLN A 381 -11.40 24.71 6.94
C GLN A 381 -12.49 25.40 6.12
N THR A 382 -13.20 26.35 6.72
CA THR A 382 -14.17 27.19 6.00
C THR A 382 -13.45 28.11 5.02
N THR A 383 -14.03 28.30 3.84
CA THR A 383 -13.50 29.20 2.80
C THR A 383 -14.35 30.46 2.66
N ASN A 384 -13.83 31.46 1.94
CA ASN A 384 -14.62 32.61 1.52
C ASN A 384 -15.32 32.29 0.19
N LEU A 385 -16.63 32.13 0.23
CA LEU A 385 -17.48 31.92 -0.94
C LEU A 385 -18.13 33.24 -1.40
N ASN A 386 -17.71 33.75 -2.56
CA ASN A 386 -18.34 34.90 -3.22
C ASN A 386 -19.20 34.42 -4.39
N LYS A 387 -20.51 34.63 -4.31
CA LYS A 387 -21.50 34.09 -5.24
C LYS A 387 -21.89 35.14 -6.28
N GLY A 388 -21.81 34.77 -7.56
CA GLY A 388 -22.37 35.48 -8.70
C GLY A 388 -23.69 34.86 -9.17
N VAL A 389 -24.21 35.36 -10.28
CA VAL A 389 -25.32 34.69 -10.99
C VAL A 389 -24.73 33.51 -11.75
N ASN A 390 -25.23 32.31 -11.45
CA ASN A 390 -24.80 31.03 -12.00
C ASN A 390 -23.29 30.73 -11.92
N SER A 391 -22.57 31.40 -11.03
CA SER A 391 -21.12 31.31 -10.91
C SER A 391 -20.66 31.73 -9.52
N GLY A 392 -19.42 31.44 -9.17
CA GLY A 392 -18.85 31.96 -7.93
C GLY A 392 -17.35 31.76 -7.85
N VAL A 393 -16.77 32.41 -6.85
CA VAL A 393 -15.34 32.38 -6.55
C VAL A 393 -15.14 31.95 -5.11
N ILE A 394 -14.25 31.00 -4.90
CA ILE A 394 -13.88 30.44 -3.61
C ILE A 394 -12.44 30.84 -3.34
N THR A 395 -12.19 31.49 -2.20
CA THR A 395 -10.84 31.89 -1.79
C THR A 395 -10.53 31.44 -0.37
N THR A 396 -9.32 30.95 -0.17
CA THR A 396 -8.80 30.54 1.13
C THR A 396 -7.28 30.48 1.09
N THR A 397 -6.62 30.26 2.22
CA THR A 397 -5.20 29.94 2.27
C THR A 397 -5.05 28.51 2.73
N LEU A 398 -4.23 27.73 2.03
CA LEU A 398 -3.92 26.34 2.37
C LEU A 398 -2.97 26.33 3.59
N PRO A 399 -3.28 25.57 4.65
CA PRO A 399 -2.41 25.46 5.82
C PRO A 399 -1.01 24.97 5.48
N ASP A 400 -0.02 25.41 6.24
CA ASP A 400 1.38 25.18 5.89
C ASP A 400 1.79 23.71 5.89
N ASP A 401 1.15 22.92 6.75
CA ASP A 401 1.40 21.50 6.95
C ASP A 401 0.52 20.59 6.06
N ALA A 402 -0.36 21.17 5.23
CA ALA A 402 -1.14 20.42 4.27
C ALA A 402 -0.22 19.77 3.21
N GLN A 403 -0.53 18.52 2.87
CA GLN A 403 0.17 17.71 1.86
C GLN A 403 -0.71 17.44 0.63
N ALA A 404 -2.03 17.34 0.81
CA ALA A 404 -2.99 17.31 -0.27
C ALA A 404 -4.30 17.94 0.17
N TYR A 405 -5.10 18.43 -0.78
CA TYR A 405 -6.35 19.13 -0.51
C TYR A 405 -7.37 19.00 -1.63
N TYR A 406 -8.63 19.26 -1.33
CA TYR A 406 -9.71 19.46 -2.29
C TYR A 406 -10.75 20.43 -1.71
N VAL A 407 -11.62 20.97 -2.56
CA VAL A 407 -12.67 21.90 -2.15
C VAL A 407 -14.03 21.28 -2.42
N ASN A 408 -14.92 21.33 -1.44
CA ASN A 408 -16.34 21.06 -1.63
C ASN A 408 -17.12 22.35 -1.69
N VAL A 409 -18.08 22.42 -2.61
CA VAL A 409 -19.14 23.43 -2.64
C VAL A 409 -20.45 22.74 -2.33
N ASN A 410 -21.13 23.24 -1.29
CA ASN A 410 -22.32 22.60 -0.75
C ASN A 410 -23.54 23.52 -0.88
N ASN A 411 -24.70 22.89 -0.90
CA ASN A 411 -25.96 23.49 -0.52
C ASN A 411 -26.45 22.79 0.74
N THR A 412 -26.36 23.48 1.88
CA THR A 412 -26.70 22.91 3.18
C THR A 412 -28.20 22.70 3.38
N THR A 413 -29.05 23.28 2.52
CA THR A 413 -30.51 23.17 2.64
C THR A 413 -31.04 21.84 2.13
N ASP A 414 -30.54 21.37 0.99
CA ASP A 414 -30.92 20.11 0.33
C ASP A 414 -29.84 19.03 0.46
N GLY A 415 -28.66 19.36 0.97
CA GLY A 415 -27.59 18.42 1.27
C GLY A 415 -26.73 18.05 0.07
N LEU A 416 -26.86 18.78 -1.04
CA LEU A 416 -26.09 18.56 -2.26
C LEU A 416 -24.65 19.06 -2.09
N MET A 417 -23.71 18.34 -2.70
CA MET A 417 -22.29 18.69 -2.70
C MET A 417 -21.59 18.37 -4.02
N TYR A 418 -20.64 19.22 -4.37
CA TYR A 418 -19.80 19.06 -5.54
C TYR A 418 -18.34 19.30 -5.16
N SER A 419 -17.45 18.45 -5.64
CA SER A 419 -16.05 18.42 -5.22
C SER A 419 -15.12 18.79 -6.36
N SER A 420 -14.07 19.53 -6.05
CA SER A 420 -12.91 19.62 -6.94
C SER A 420 -12.15 18.29 -6.93
N VAL A 421 -11.28 18.10 -7.91
CA VAL A 421 -10.30 17.02 -7.82
C VAL A 421 -9.29 17.31 -6.69
N ILE A 422 -8.78 16.25 -6.08
CA ILE A 422 -7.66 16.33 -5.13
C ILE A 422 -6.41 16.91 -5.81
N LYS A 423 -5.73 17.82 -5.12
CA LYS A 423 -4.45 18.40 -5.51
C LYS A 423 -3.42 18.16 -4.42
N TYR A 424 -2.19 17.89 -4.81
CA TYR A 424 -1.06 17.83 -3.88
C TYR A 424 -0.61 19.25 -3.54
N ALA A 425 -0.44 19.50 -2.25
CA ALA A 425 0.21 20.70 -1.75
C ALA A 425 1.72 20.53 -2.01
N ILE A 426 2.36 21.55 -2.55
CA ILE A 426 3.83 21.56 -2.61
C ILE A 426 4.33 21.80 -1.19
N ARG A 427 4.80 20.74 -0.53
CA ARG A 427 5.49 20.81 0.75
C ARG A 427 6.89 20.24 0.58
N ASP A 428 7.85 20.89 1.21
CA ASP A 428 9.19 20.36 1.38
C ASP A 428 9.29 19.77 2.80
N TYR A 429 9.71 18.52 2.95
CA TYR A 429 10.05 17.88 4.23
C TYR A 429 11.54 18.01 4.47
N ASP A 430 11.91 18.42 5.68
CA ASP A 430 13.30 18.44 6.11
C ASP A 430 13.86 17.01 6.14
N TRP A 431 14.91 16.77 5.35
CA TRP A 431 15.66 15.51 5.37
C TRP A 431 16.97 15.66 6.14
N TYR A 432 17.63 16.82 5.97
CA TYR A 432 18.87 17.17 6.64
C TYR A 432 18.93 18.68 6.84
N ASN A 433 18.67 19.15 8.06
CA ASN A 433 18.51 20.57 8.40
C ASN A 433 19.10 20.88 9.79
N TYR A 434 20.13 21.74 9.82
CA TYR A 434 20.80 22.15 11.06
C TYR A 434 20.02 23.19 11.89
N GLU A 435 19.06 23.90 11.29
CA GLU A 435 18.22 24.86 12.04
C GLU A 435 17.21 24.14 12.94
N THR A 436 16.66 23.03 12.44
CA THR A 436 15.63 22.25 13.12
C THR A 436 16.16 20.99 13.80
N ASP A 437 17.47 20.73 13.73
CA ASP A 437 18.12 19.52 14.26
C ASP A 437 17.49 18.24 13.68
N THR A 438 17.20 18.25 12.38
CA THR A 438 16.51 17.15 11.67
C THR A 438 17.49 16.44 10.74
N PHE A 439 17.85 15.19 11.05
CA PHE A 439 18.79 14.36 10.29
C PHE A 439 18.18 13.01 9.93
N ASN A 440 17.05 13.13 9.26
CA ASN A 440 16.14 12.07 8.90
C ASN A 440 16.77 11.06 7.93
N THR A 441 17.65 11.48 7.03
CA THR A 441 18.42 10.59 6.14
C THR A 441 19.87 10.47 6.59
N LEU A 442 20.35 9.26 6.87
CA LEU A 442 21.74 9.04 7.26
C LEU A 442 22.71 9.25 6.09
N ILE A 443 23.84 9.91 6.37
CA ILE A 443 24.97 9.96 5.43
C ILE A 443 25.68 8.60 5.50
N ASN A 444 25.54 7.83 4.42
CA ASN A 444 26.07 6.48 4.33
C ASN A 444 27.56 6.44 3.94
N ASN A 445 27.92 7.30 2.98
CA ASN A 445 29.26 7.31 2.41
C ASN A 445 29.58 8.68 1.80
N THR A 446 30.86 9.02 1.78
CA THR A 446 31.41 10.20 1.10
C THR A 446 32.66 9.80 0.31
N SER A 447 32.84 10.34 -0.89
CA SER A 447 34.07 10.16 -1.68
C SER A 447 34.50 11.46 -2.35
N GLY A 448 35.75 11.52 -2.82
CA GLY A 448 36.27 12.69 -3.54
C GLY A 448 36.35 13.98 -2.71
N GLY A 449 36.31 13.87 -1.38
CA GLY A 449 36.44 15.00 -0.47
C GLY A 449 36.39 14.60 1.00
N THR A 450 36.52 15.59 1.87
CA THR A 450 36.38 15.47 3.33
C THR A 450 35.09 16.17 3.76
N LEU A 451 34.19 15.42 4.38
CA LEU A 451 33.00 15.94 5.03
C LEU A 451 33.32 16.34 6.48
N THR A 452 32.84 17.50 6.92
CA THR A 452 32.88 17.95 8.31
C THR A 452 31.50 18.46 8.67
N GLU A 453 30.84 17.75 9.58
CA GLU A 453 29.52 18.12 10.10
C GLU A 453 29.67 19.20 11.20
N ASP A 454 28.57 19.87 11.54
CA ASP A 454 28.50 20.87 12.61
C ASP A 454 29.52 22.02 12.52
N THR A 455 29.86 22.46 11.31
CA THR A 455 30.78 23.58 11.10
C THR A 455 30.04 24.90 11.27
N THR A 456 30.70 25.92 11.86
CA THR A 456 30.11 27.27 11.97
C THR A 456 29.69 27.80 10.60
N ASN A 457 28.44 28.28 10.49
CA ASN A 457 27.92 28.86 9.26
C ASN A 457 28.77 30.05 8.78
N PRO A 458 29.32 30.02 7.55
CA PRO A 458 30.18 31.09 7.04
C PRO A 458 29.44 32.41 6.82
N ASN A 459 28.10 32.40 6.71
CA ASN A 459 27.29 33.59 6.53
C ASN A 459 25.84 33.38 7.02
N THR A 460 25.52 33.87 8.22
CA THR A 460 24.17 33.81 8.82
C THR A 460 23.27 35.00 8.45
N SER A 461 23.76 35.96 7.68
CA SER A 461 23.01 37.19 7.33
C SER A 461 22.10 37.04 6.11
N GLY A 462 22.14 35.89 5.45
CA GLY A 462 21.40 35.58 4.22
C GLY A 462 20.16 34.71 4.46
N ILE A 463 19.85 33.88 3.47
CA ILE A 463 18.68 32.96 3.48
C ILE A 463 18.88 31.72 4.39
N ASN A 464 20.11 31.47 4.84
CA ASN A 464 20.42 30.41 5.78
C ASN A 464 20.81 31.04 7.13
N THR A 465 19.95 30.84 8.13
CA THR A 465 20.08 31.36 9.49
C THR A 465 20.66 30.37 10.49
N SER A 466 20.91 29.11 10.08
CA SER A 466 21.46 28.06 10.94
C SER A 466 22.79 28.48 11.57
N THR A 467 23.00 28.13 12.84
CA THR A 467 24.27 28.40 13.53
C THR A 467 25.39 27.49 13.00
N TYR A 468 25.04 26.24 12.71
CA TYR A 468 25.93 25.21 12.19
C TYR A 468 25.45 24.73 10.82
N VAL A 469 26.36 24.22 10.00
CA VAL A 469 26.12 23.72 8.64
C VAL A 469 27.12 22.62 8.30
N GLY A 470 26.83 21.85 7.25
CA GLY A 470 27.74 20.84 6.72
C GLY A 470 28.80 21.49 5.84
N LYS A 471 30.05 21.07 5.97
CA LYS A 471 31.19 21.52 5.14
C LYS A 471 31.74 20.34 4.35
N PHE A 472 31.89 20.51 3.04
CA PHE A 472 32.54 19.53 2.16
C PHE A 472 33.73 20.15 1.45
N GLU A 473 34.91 19.56 1.60
CA GLU A 473 36.16 20.01 0.98
C GLU A 473 36.65 19.02 -0.07
N LYS A 474 36.65 19.43 -1.34
CA LYS A 474 36.98 18.55 -2.48
C LYS A 474 38.44 18.12 -2.50
N THR A 475 38.69 16.84 -2.77
CA THR A 475 40.03 16.26 -2.97
C THR A 475 40.21 15.70 -4.40
N LEU A 476 41.43 15.25 -4.73
CA LEU A 476 41.75 14.64 -6.03
C LEU A 476 41.38 13.16 -6.06
N GLY A 477 41.07 12.63 -7.24
CA GLY A 477 41.03 11.19 -7.52
C GLY A 477 39.65 10.63 -7.84
N ASP A 478 38.62 11.05 -7.11
CA ASP A 478 37.26 10.50 -7.21
C ASP A 478 36.20 11.59 -7.34
N ASP A 479 34.96 11.19 -7.68
CA ASP A 479 33.80 12.09 -7.66
C ASP A 479 33.54 12.57 -6.24
N ALA A 480 33.49 13.90 -6.10
CA ALA A 480 33.20 14.61 -4.86
C ALA A 480 31.72 14.48 -4.52
N LYS A 481 31.37 13.54 -3.64
CA LYS A 481 29.97 13.20 -3.36
C LYS A 481 29.67 12.92 -1.89
N ILE A 482 28.41 13.13 -1.54
CA ILE A 482 27.77 12.73 -0.29
C ILE A 482 26.57 11.84 -0.65
N VAL A 483 26.50 10.64 -0.07
CA VAL A 483 25.43 9.67 -0.29
C VAL A 483 24.52 9.65 0.94
N PHE A 484 23.26 10.00 0.74
CA PHE A 484 22.20 9.92 1.75
C PHE A 484 21.39 8.64 1.51
N ASN A 485 21.24 7.81 2.54
CA ASN A 485 20.30 6.69 2.51
C ASN A 485 18.90 7.22 2.80
N LEU A 486 17.94 6.81 1.97
CA LEU A 486 16.52 7.14 2.15
C LEU A 486 15.89 6.10 3.07
N ASN A 487 15.14 6.55 4.07
CA ASN A 487 14.37 5.69 4.97
C ASN A 487 13.07 5.21 4.31
N GLU A 488 12.55 5.96 3.34
CA GLU A 488 11.40 5.59 2.53
C GLU A 488 11.79 5.59 1.05
N ASN A 489 11.55 4.46 0.37
CA ASN A 489 11.87 4.32 -1.04
C ASN A 489 10.99 5.25 -1.90
N ILE A 490 11.61 5.93 -2.84
CA ILE A 490 10.89 6.78 -3.81
C ILE A 490 10.50 5.93 -5.01
N THR A 491 9.19 5.68 -5.14
CA THR A 491 8.58 4.88 -6.22
C THR A 491 7.65 5.68 -7.14
N ASP A 492 7.35 6.93 -6.79
CA ASP A 492 6.60 7.88 -7.62
C ASP A 492 7.30 9.24 -7.61
N ILE A 493 7.65 9.74 -8.79
CA ILE A 493 8.33 11.03 -8.97
C ILE A 493 7.46 12.11 -9.61
N SER A 494 6.16 11.86 -9.80
CA SER A 494 5.23 12.77 -10.49
C SER A 494 5.13 14.16 -9.85
N VAL A 495 5.42 14.26 -8.55
CA VAL A 495 5.49 15.52 -7.79
C VAL A 495 6.87 15.76 -7.17
N PHE A 496 7.87 14.91 -7.49
CA PHE A 496 9.14 14.89 -6.76
C PHE A 496 10.06 16.06 -7.10
N LYS A 497 10.35 16.88 -6.10
CA LYS A 497 11.40 17.92 -6.16
C LYS A 497 12.30 17.80 -4.94
N GLN A 498 13.61 17.94 -5.16
CA GLN A 498 14.60 18.06 -4.11
C GLN A 498 15.09 19.50 -4.04
N LYS A 499 15.23 20.04 -2.83
CA LYS A 499 15.82 21.35 -2.59
C LYS A 499 16.94 21.27 -1.58
N ILE A 500 17.88 22.19 -1.68
CA ILE A 500 19.05 22.29 -0.80
C ILE A 500 19.60 23.71 -0.84
N LYS A 501 20.00 24.23 0.32
CA LYS A 501 20.77 25.48 0.40
C LYS A 501 22.24 25.15 0.24
N LEU A 502 22.91 25.84 -0.69
CA LEU A 502 24.33 25.66 -0.96
C LEU A 502 25.08 26.99 -0.90
N TYR A 503 26.32 26.92 -0.43
CA TYR A 503 27.26 28.04 -0.38
C TYR A 503 28.64 27.54 -0.84
N ILE A 504 29.33 28.35 -1.65
CA ILE A 504 30.71 28.07 -2.08
C ILE A 504 31.66 29.13 -1.54
N SER A 505 32.79 28.70 -0.98
CA SER A 505 33.76 29.57 -0.29
C SER A 505 34.46 30.57 -1.19
N ASN A 506 34.60 30.26 -2.47
CA ASN A 506 35.23 31.12 -3.48
C ASN A 506 34.37 32.35 -3.75
N ALA A 507 34.96 33.55 -3.63
CA ALA A 507 34.29 34.81 -3.96
C ALA A 507 34.12 35.01 -5.47
N ASP A 508 35.13 34.62 -6.25
CA ASP A 508 35.13 34.65 -7.72
C ASP A 508 35.06 33.23 -8.25
N LEU A 509 34.00 32.93 -9.00
CA LEU A 509 33.77 31.62 -9.59
C LEU A 509 34.42 31.44 -10.96
N SER A 510 35.00 32.50 -11.55
CA SER A 510 35.65 32.42 -12.87
C SER A 510 36.89 31.52 -12.87
N SER A 511 37.50 31.28 -11.71
CA SER A 511 38.62 30.37 -11.52
C SER A 511 38.20 28.91 -11.29
N ILE A 512 36.91 28.62 -11.17
CA ILE A 512 36.40 27.26 -10.97
C ILE A 512 36.09 26.64 -12.32
N THR A 513 36.77 25.53 -12.64
CA THR A 513 36.62 24.80 -13.91
C THR A 513 35.26 24.14 -14.05
N ASN A 514 34.67 23.69 -12.95
CA ASN A 514 33.37 23.05 -12.90
C ASN A 514 32.60 23.49 -11.66
N ASN A 515 31.65 24.40 -11.85
CA ASN A 515 30.78 24.96 -10.81
C ASN A 515 29.39 24.30 -10.80
N LYS A 516 29.26 23.10 -11.38
CA LYS A 516 27.99 22.36 -11.40
C LYS A 516 27.82 21.56 -10.12
N VAL A 517 26.56 21.35 -9.75
CA VAL A 517 26.16 20.43 -8.69
C VAL A 517 25.03 19.56 -9.23
N ARG A 518 25.08 18.26 -8.94
CA ARG A 518 24.01 17.31 -9.30
C ARG A 518 23.44 16.66 -8.05
N ILE A 519 22.14 16.38 -8.10
CA ILE A 519 21.52 15.41 -7.21
C ILE A 519 21.11 14.22 -8.06
N TYR A 520 21.59 13.03 -7.70
CA TYR A 520 21.14 11.77 -8.26
C TYR A 520 20.13 11.10 -7.33
N LEU A 521 19.14 10.44 -7.90
CA LEU A 521 18.33 9.41 -7.24
C LEU A 521 18.79 8.06 -7.76
N SER A 522 19.17 7.15 -6.86
CA SER A 522 19.69 5.82 -7.18
C SER A 522 19.16 4.74 -6.24
N ASN A 523 19.44 3.48 -6.59
CA ASN A 523 19.23 2.35 -5.71
C ASN A 523 20.60 1.77 -5.31
N SER A 524 20.83 1.47 -4.04
CA SER A 524 22.12 1.00 -3.50
C SER A 524 22.61 -0.32 -4.10
N GLU A 525 21.71 -1.12 -4.66
CA GLU A 525 22.03 -2.40 -5.30
C GLU A 525 22.49 -2.23 -6.76
N ILE A 526 22.33 -1.03 -7.32
CA ILE A 526 22.62 -0.70 -8.72
C ILE A 526 23.60 0.47 -8.75
N ASP A 527 24.70 0.35 -9.51
CA ASP A 527 25.62 1.47 -9.67
C ASP A 527 24.88 2.69 -10.23
N TYR A 528 24.90 3.81 -9.50
CA TYR A 528 24.24 5.04 -9.91
C TYR A 528 24.74 5.57 -11.27
N LYS A 529 25.94 5.18 -11.71
CA LYS A 529 26.45 5.52 -13.05
C LYS A 529 25.82 4.68 -14.16
N THR A 530 25.23 3.52 -13.84
CA THR A 530 24.57 2.64 -14.81
C THR A 530 23.08 2.94 -14.91
N SER A 531 22.38 3.09 -13.77
CA SER A 531 20.96 3.42 -13.72
C SER A 531 20.64 4.35 -12.56
N SER A 532 20.24 5.58 -12.90
CA SER A 532 19.82 6.61 -11.96
C SER A 532 19.06 7.71 -12.70
N LEU A 533 18.42 8.61 -11.94
CA LEU A 533 17.98 9.90 -12.45
C LEU A 533 18.81 11.00 -11.82
N TYR A 534 19.08 12.07 -12.56
CA TYR A 534 19.70 13.25 -11.97
C TYR A 534 19.13 14.55 -12.52
N GLU A 535 19.28 15.59 -11.71
CA GLU A 535 19.06 16.97 -12.06
C GLU A 535 20.33 17.78 -11.73
N GLU A 536 20.56 18.85 -12.49
CA GLU A 536 21.80 19.64 -12.43
C GLU A 536 21.50 21.12 -12.18
N ALA A 537 22.28 21.74 -11.29
CA ALA A 537 22.29 23.17 -11.06
C ALA A 537 23.69 23.75 -11.29
N ILE A 538 23.75 25.04 -11.63
CA ILE A 538 25.00 25.79 -11.82
C ILE A 538 25.15 26.79 -10.67
N LEU A 539 26.24 26.68 -9.91
CA LEU A 539 26.58 27.65 -8.87
C LEU A 539 27.00 28.97 -9.51
N ASN A 540 26.19 30.01 -9.33
CA ASN A 540 26.34 31.30 -10.02
C ASN A 540 26.75 32.46 -9.09
N SER A 541 26.84 32.22 -7.78
CA SER A 541 27.26 33.22 -6.78
C SER A 541 28.26 32.63 -5.80
N GLY A 542 29.38 33.31 -5.62
CA GLY A 542 30.35 33.03 -4.58
C GLY A 542 29.96 33.66 -3.24
N GLN A 543 30.36 33.04 -2.13
CA GLN A 543 30.19 33.57 -0.77
C GLN A 543 28.76 34.03 -0.39
N SER A 544 27.75 33.41 -0.99
CA SER A 544 26.35 33.63 -0.68
C SER A 544 25.61 32.30 -0.66
N TRP A 545 24.67 32.16 0.28
CA TRP A 545 23.73 31.06 0.27
C TRP A 545 22.74 31.24 -0.86
N ILE A 546 22.51 30.16 -1.63
CA ILE A 546 21.50 30.08 -2.67
C ILE A 546 20.67 28.83 -2.43
N ASP A 547 19.36 28.95 -2.62
CA ASP A 547 18.40 27.86 -2.48
C ASP A 547 18.16 27.23 -3.86
N TYR A 548 18.63 26.00 -4.06
CA TYR A 548 18.52 25.29 -5.33
C TYR A 548 17.35 24.33 -5.31
N THR A 549 16.64 24.23 -6.43
CA THR A 549 15.56 23.24 -6.64
C THR A 549 15.91 22.36 -7.83
N PHE A 550 15.85 21.04 -7.60
CA PHE A 550 16.07 19.96 -8.54
C PHE A 550 14.71 19.29 -8.83
N ASP A 551 14.19 19.45 -10.04
CA ASP A 551 12.82 19.06 -10.40
C ASP A 551 12.81 17.76 -11.22
N PHE A 552 12.35 16.66 -10.62
CA PHE A 552 12.31 15.34 -11.25
C PHE A 552 10.94 15.02 -11.87
N THR A 553 9.97 15.93 -11.80
CA THR A 553 8.56 15.67 -12.15
C THR A 553 8.33 15.26 -13.60
N THR A 554 9.26 15.58 -14.50
CA THR A 554 9.19 15.23 -15.93
C THR A 554 9.97 13.97 -16.30
N LYS A 555 10.56 13.26 -15.34
CA LYS A 555 11.38 12.07 -15.59
C LYS A 555 10.53 10.80 -15.50
N THR A 556 11.08 9.71 -16.01
CA THR A 556 10.51 8.36 -15.89
C THR A 556 11.47 7.50 -15.08
N ILE A 557 10.96 6.80 -14.07
CA ILE A 557 11.77 5.88 -13.25
C ILE A 557 12.26 4.73 -14.15
N PRO A 558 13.57 4.42 -14.18
CA PRO A 558 14.09 3.26 -14.89
C PRO A 558 13.46 1.94 -14.42
N THR A 559 13.25 1.00 -15.34
CA THR A 559 12.52 -0.25 -15.04
C THR A 559 13.27 -1.14 -14.04
N ASP A 560 14.60 -1.19 -14.12
CA ASP A 560 15.47 -1.90 -13.18
C ASP A 560 15.40 -1.31 -11.76
N ILE A 561 15.30 0.01 -11.63
CA ILE A 561 15.05 0.68 -10.34
C ILE A 561 13.67 0.32 -9.79
N LEU A 562 12.62 0.31 -10.62
CA LEU A 562 11.29 -0.13 -10.19
C LEU A 562 11.30 -1.58 -9.69
N TYR A 563 12.01 -2.47 -10.39
CA TYR A 563 12.17 -3.86 -9.94
C TYR A 563 12.96 -4.00 -8.64
N ALA A 564 13.91 -3.10 -8.38
CA ALA A 564 14.66 -3.03 -7.12
C ALA A 564 13.89 -2.33 -5.98
N GLY A 565 12.60 -2.03 -6.17
CA GLY A 565 11.74 -1.44 -5.14
C GLY A 565 11.80 0.09 -5.05
N GLY A 566 12.35 0.77 -6.05
CA GLY A 566 12.43 2.23 -6.12
C GLY A 566 13.83 2.80 -5.83
N PHE A 567 13.94 4.12 -5.73
CA PHE A 567 15.17 4.77 -5.28
C PHE A 567 15.28 4.71 -3.76
N ASN A 568 16.42 4.25 -3.24
CA ASN A 568 16.71 4.20 -1.80
C ASN A 568 17.92 5.07 -1.42
N GLN A 569 18.48 5.82 -2.37
CA GLN A 569 19.60 6.75 -2.16
C GLN A 569 19.39 8.07 -2.89
N ALA A 570 19.80 9.16 -2.25
CA ALA A 570 20.03 10.45 -2.88
C ALA A 570 21.53 10.79 -2.82
N ILE A 571 22.14 11.16 -3.94
CA ILE A 571 23.58 11.43 -4.02
C ILE A 571 23.81 12.88 -4.45
N LEU A 572 24.35 13.69 -3.55
CA LEU A 572 24.79 15.05 -3.85
C LEU A 572 26.22 15.01 -4.40
N VAL A 573 26.43 15.50 -5.62
CA VAL A 573 27.73 15.51 -6.29
C VAL A 573 28.15 16.94 -6.61
N PHE A 574 29.31 17.34 -6.10
CA PHE A 574 29.94 18.63 -6.37
C PHE A 574 30.93 18.52 -7.54
N ALA A 575 30.90 19.46 -8.48
CA ALA A 575 31.76 19.45 -9.66
C ALA A 575 31.74 18.06 -10.35
N PRO A 576 30.55 17.55 -10.75
CA PRO A 576 30.40 16.20 -11.27
C PRO A 576 31.32 15.95 -12.46
N ASP A 577 31.93 14.77 -12.51
CA ASP A 577 32.90 14.34 -13.52
C ASP A 577 34.29 15.03 -13.44
N ASP A 578 34.54 15.92 -12.46
CA ASP A 578 35.86 16.53 -12.22
C ASP A 578 36.62 15.83 -11.10
N THR A 579 37.52 14.90 -11.46
CA THR A 579 38.41 14.20 -10.52
C THR A 579 39.81 14.84 -10.41
N THR A 580 40.03 15.96 -11.12
CA THR A 580 41.37 16.54 -11.34
C THR A 580 41.65 17.80 -10.53
N THR A 581 40.62 18.41 -9.93
CA THR A 581 40.74 19.58 -9.07
C THR A 581 40.59 19.25 -7.58
N SER A 582 41.08 20.12 -6.70
CA SER A 582 40.92 19.97 -5.24
C SER A 582 40.90 21.33 -4.54
N GLY A 583 40.59 21.32 -3.25
CA GLY A 583 40.62 22.50 -2.36
C GLY A 583 39.42 23.43 -2.50
N THR A 584 38.44 23.10 -3.34
CA THR A 584 37.17 23.86 -3.38
C THR A 584 36.32 23.45 -2.18
N VAL A 585 35.90 24.43 -1.39
CA VAL A 585 35.06 24.21 -0.19
C VAL A 585 33.63 24.63 -0.46
N TYR A 586 32.72 23.70 -0.24
CA TYR A 586 31.27 23.84 -0.31
C TYR A 586 30.68 23.73 1.10
N TYR A 587 29.59 24.42 1.33
CA TYR A 587 28.75 24.28 2.51
C TYR A 587 27.33 23.98 2.06
N TYR A 588 26.65 23.13 2.83
CA TYR A 588 25.29 22.71 2.54
C TYR A 588 24.46 22.68 3.81
N ASP A 589 23.17 22.88 3.65
CA ASP A 589 22.18 22.82 4.71
C ASP A 589 20.78 22.72 4.09
N ASP A 590 19.77 22.42 4.91
CA ASP A 590 18.36 22.49 4.54
C ASP A 590 18.09 21.66 3.26
N LEU A 591 18.60 20.42 3.25
CA LEU A 591 18.23 19.43 2.25
C LEU A 591 16.81 18.97 2.57
N ARG A 592 15.90 19.20 1.64
CA ARG A 592 14.47 18.92 1.80
C ARG A 592 13.85 18.41 0.52
N GLY A 593 12.93 17.46 0.63
CA GLY A 593 12.28 16.82 -0.51
C GLY A 593 10.76 16.84 -0.40
N THR A 594 10.04 16.64 -1.50
CA THR A 594 8.56 16.57 -1.47
C THR A 594 8.01 15.22 -1.00
N ILE A 595 8.87 14.25 -0.72
CA ILE A 595 8.53 12.96 -0.09
C ILE A 595 9.22 12.97 1.27
N ASP A 596 8.49 12.67 2.34
CA ASP A 596 9.06 12.63 3.68
C ASP A 596 10.04 11.47 3.82
N GLN A 597 11.02 11.63 4.71
CA GLN A 597 12.00 10.62 5.04
C GLN A 597 11.98 10.47 6.56
N PRO A 598 10.88 9.96 7.16
CA PRO A 598 10.74 9.93 8.60
C PRO A 598 11.94 9.23 9.25
N GLU A 599 12.41 9.74 10.38
CA GLU A 599 13.47 9.12 11.18
C GLU A 599 13.20 7.62 11.31
N TYR A 600 14.21 6.79 10.99
CA TYR A 600 14.10 5.35 11.11
C TYR A 600 13.97 4.97 12.58
N ILE A 601 12.73 4.79 13.04
CA ILE A 601 12.45 4.16 14.33
C ILE A 601 12.53 2.65 14.09
N ALA A 602 13.65 2.05 14.50
CA ALA A 602 13.80 0.60 14.44
C ALA A 602 12.59 -0.07 15.12
N PRO A 603 11.96 -1.08 14.50
CA PRO A 603 10.89 -1.81 15.16
C PRO A 603 11.42 -2.40 16.47
N GLU A 604 10.63 -2.27 17.54
CA GLU A 604 10.93 -2.88 18.85
C GLU A 604 11.35 -4.34 18.66
N PRO A 605 12.50 -4.75 19.21
CA PRO A 605 13.01 -6.10 19.01
C PRO A 605 11.99 -7.11 19.53
N TYR A 606 11.58 -8.04 18.67
CA TYR A 606 10.58 -9.05 19.05
C TYR A 606 11.12 -9.97 20.16
N TYR A 607 12.43 -10.23 20.15
CA TYR A 607 13.14 -10.93 21.21
C TYR A 607 14.31 -10.09 21.76
N ASN A 608 14.40 -10.03 23.08
CA ASN A 608 15.49 -9.38 23.80
C ASN A 608 16.06 -10.35 24.86
N TRP A 609 17.13 -11.08 24.51
CA TRP A 609 17.70 -12.13 25.36
C TRP A 609 18.91 -11.66 26.17
N LEU A 610 19.62 -10.63 25.70
CA LEU A 610 20.71 -9.97 26.42
C LEU A 610 20.70 -8.50 26.01
N ASN A 611 20.43 -7.60 26.94
CA ASN A 611 20.59 -6.18 26.65
C ASN A 611 21.03 -5.42 27.91
N TYR A 612 22.30 -5.01 27.95
CA TYR A 612 22.82 -4.21 29.05
C TYR A 612 22.43 -2.72 28.95
N THR A 613 21.72 -2.32 27.89
CA THR A 613 21.29 -0.93 27.66
C THR A 613 19.95 -0.57 28.30
N GLU A 614 19.25 -1.56 28.89
CA GLU A 614 17.97 -1.41 29.58
C GLU A 614 18.09 -1.65 31.10
N ASP A 615 17.21 -1.04 31.90
CA ASP A 615 17.21 -1.08 33.38
C ASP A 615 16.99 -2.49 33.99
N ILE A 616 16.58 -3.49 33.19
CA ILE A 616 16.31 -4.86 33.64
C ILE A 616 17.01 -5.84 32.68
N ALA A 617 18.19 -6.34 33.07
CA ALA A 617 18.83 -7.44 32.36
C ALA A 617 17.99 -8.72 32.50
N VAL A 618 17.59 -9.32 31.38
CA VAL A 618 16.87 -10.61 31.34
C VAL A 618 17.88 -11.74 31.59
N GLU A 619 18.03 -12.17 32.85
CA GLU A 619 18.97 -13.24 33.23
C GLU A 619 18.41 -14.65 32.98
N GLU A 620 18.54 -15.14 31.74
CA GLU A 620 18.20 -16.54 31.39
C GLU A 620 19.29 -17.27 30.57
N ILE A 621 20.45 -16.63 30.33
CA ILE A 621 21.55 -17.23 29.54
C ILE A 621 22.46 -18.11 30.40
N ASN A 622 22.68 -19.34 29.94
CA ASN A 622 23.66 -20.28 30.47
C ASN A 622 25.02 -20.08 29.79
N TYR A 623 26.07 -19.89 30.57
CA TYR A 623 27.41 -19.65 30.03
C TYR A 623 28.29 -20.87 30.25
N VAL A 624 28.99 -21.30 29.20
CA VAL A 624 29.77 -22.53 29.20
C VAL A 624 31.20 -22.24 28.78
N SER A 625 32.14 -22.42 29.72
CA SER A 625 33.57 -22.43 29.47
C SER A 625 34.15 -23.84 29.70
N LYS A 626 35.16 -24.19 28.91
CA LYS A 626 36.18 -25.18 29.30
C LYS A 626 37.49 -24.43 29.49
N VAL A 627 38.54 -25.08 30.02
CA VAL A 627 39.93 -24.55 30.03
C VAL A 627 40.20 -23.89 28.66
N GLY A 628 41.05 -22.85 28.51
CA GLY A 628 41.44 -22.27 27.20
C GLY A 628 40.47 -21.25 26.56
N GLY A 629 39.31 -21.03 27.17
CA GLY A 629 38.42 -19.91 26.85
C GLY A 629 37.63 -19.50 28.07
N ASP A 630 37.62 -18.20 28.39
CA ASP A 630 36.95 -17.65 29.57
C ASP A 630 35.98 -16.53 29.20
N TYR A 631 35.05 -16.20 30.12
CA TYR A 631 34.16 -15.05 29.97
C TYR A 631 33.95 -14.33 31.31
N THR A 632 33.78 -13.02 31.24
CA THR A 632 33.37 -12.17 32.37
C THR A 632 32.08 -11.44 32.01
N LYS A 633 31.00 -11.71 32.75
CA LYS A 633 29.72 -10.99 32.59
C LYS A 633 29.80 -9.64 33.30
N LEU A 634 28.92 -8.70 32.91
CA LEU A 634 28.83 -7.37 33.52
C LEU A 634 30.21 -6.70 33.63
N TYR A 635 31.04 -6.90 32.60
CA TYR A 635 32.37 -6.34 32.54
C TYR A 635 32.26 -4.85 32.22
N ASP A 636 32.78 -4.03 33.12
CA ASP A 636 32.92 -2.60 32.91
C ASP A 636 34.03 -2.35 31.88
N ILE A 637 33.65 -1.89 30.70
CA ILE A 637 34.55 -1.69 29.58
C ILE A 637 35.64 -0.65 29.92
N SER A 638 35.35 0.28 30.84
CA SER A 638 36.33 1.30 31.26
C SER A 638 37.57 0.73 31.96
N LEU A 639 37.53 -0.55 32.36
CA LEU A 639 38.68 -1.25 32.93
C LEU A 639 39.77 -1.57 31.89
N ASP A 640 39.42 -1.59 30.60
CA ASP A 640 40.38 -1.71 29.50
C ASP A 640 40.59 -0.34 28.86
N THR A 641 41.65 0.37 29.27
CA THR A 641 41.91 1.78 28.90
C THR A 641 42.05 2.03 27.40
N ASP A 642 42.31 0.98 26.64
CA ASP A 642 42.54 1.05 25.20
C ASP A 642 41.26 0.73 24.40
N VAL A 643 40.16 0.33 25.04
CA VAL A 643 38.87 0.05 24.38
C VAL A 643 38.07 1.35 24.19
N THR A 644 37.50 1.58 23.00
CA THR A 644 36.61 2.74 22.80
C THR A 644 35.23 2.48 23.41
N SER A 645 34.74 3.42 24.22
CA SER A 645 33.35 3.41 24.71
C SER A 645 32.38 4.10 23.76
N SER A 646 32.89 4.85 22.77
CA SER A 646 32.09 5.50 21.73
C SER A 646 31.34 4.43 20.90
N GLY A 647 30.01 4.44 20.96
CA GLY A 647 29.16 3.43 20.32
C GLY A 647 28.61 2.35 21.27
N SER A 648 29.10 2.26 22.51
CA SER A 648 28.43 1.54 23.60
C SER A 648 27.49 2.50 24.33
N THR A 649 26.27 2.05 24.61
CA THR A 649 25.25 2.88 25.29
C THR A 649 25.20 2.63 26.81
N SER A 650 25.67 1.46 27.26
CA SER A 650 25.67 1.07 28.68
C SER A 650 27.04 1.16 29.35
N GLY A 651 28.14 1.07 28.60
CA GLY A 651 29.49 0.90 29.13
C GLY A 651 29.75 -0.48 29.76
N ILE A 652 28.80 -1.42 29.66
CA ILE A 652 28.85 -2.76 30.26
C ILE A 652 28.71 -3.83 29.16
N ALA A 653 29.55 -4.88 29.22
CA ALA A 653 29.50 -5.97 28.25
C ALA A 653 29.80 -7.34 28.87
N THR A 654 29.54 -8.40 28.12
CA THR A 654 30.17 -9.71 28.37
C THR A 654 31.51 -9.74 27.63
N LYS A 655 32.61 -9.85 28.38
CA LYS A 655 33.96 -10.02 27.82
C LYS A 655 34.27 -11.49 27.62
N PHE A 656 34.61 -11.90 26.42
CA PHE A 656 35.12 -13.23 26.09
C PHE A 656 36.61 -13.16 25.78
N THR A 657 37.37 -14.11 26.31
CA THR A 657 38.80 -14.24 26.06
C THR A 657 39.11 -15.66 25.60
N LYS A 658 39.71 -15.80 24.41
CA LYS A 658 40.30 -17.07 23.95
C LYS A 658 41.79 -17.05 24.22
N THR A 659 42.26 -17.99 25.03
CA THR A 659 43.66 -17.98 25.49
C THR A 659 44.53 -18.91 24.65
N THR A 660 45.76 -18.47 24.39
CA THR A 660 46.76 -19.20 23.58
C THR A 660 47.20 -20.57 24.13
N GLU A 661 46.88 -20.90 25.40
CA GLU A 661 47.41 -22.09 26.09
C GLU A 661 46.78 -23.44 25.68
N ASN A 662 45.76 -23.49 24.79
CA ASN A 662 45.17 -24.77 24.36
C ASN A 662 44.30 -24.70 23.08
N SER A 663 44.65 -25.46 22.04
CA SER A 663 44.07 -25.33 20.69
C SER A 663 42.65 -25.90 20.46
N TRP A 664 42.01 -26.53 21.45
CA TRP A 664 40.70 -27.21 21.26
C TRP A 664 39.59 -26.70 22.19
N GLN A 665 39.68 -25.44 22.61
CA GLN A 665 38.90 -24.92 23.73
C GLN A 665 38.03 -23.72 23.33
N PHE A 666 36.80 -23.69 23.85
CA PHE A 666 35.78 -22.71 23.47
C PHE A 666 35.17 -22.01 24.70
N ALA A 667 34.78 -20.77 24.49
CA ALA A 667 33.93 -19.98 25.36
C ALA A 667 32.65 -19.70 24.56
N GLN A 668 31.49 -19.97 25.13
CA GLN A 668 30.22 -19.77 24.44
C GLN A 668 29.12 -19.38 25.43
N MET A 669 28.13 -18.65 24.92
CA MET A 669 26.84 -18.44 25.56
C MET A 669 25.82 -19.41 24.97
N ARG A 670 24.92 -19.92 25.81
CA ARG A 670 23.81 -20.77 25.40
C ARG A 670 22.52 -20.22 25.98
N TYR A 671 21.53 -20.06 25.13
CA TYR A 671 20.17 -19.78 25.53
C TYR A 671 19.32 -20.99 25.14
N ASP A 672 18.71 -21.64 26.12
CA ASP A 672 17.74 -22.71 25.89
C ASP A 672 16.37 -22.05 25.81
N PHE A 673 15.70 -22.14 24.66
CA PHE A 673 14.37 -21.58 24.47
C PHE A 673 13.36 -22.31 25.37
N GLU A 674 12.37 -21.59 25.92
CA GLU A 674 11.15 -22.26 26.40
C GLU A 674 10.48 -22.96 25.20
N ASP A 675 9.85 -24.12 25.42
CA ASP A 675 9.27 -24.96 24.34
C ASP A 675 8.36 -24.12 23.42
N GLY A 676 8.85 -23.78 22.22
CA GLY A 676 8.19 -22.89 21.24
C GLY A 676 8.54 -21.39 21.28
N ALA A 677 9.68 -20.96 21.85
CA ALA A 677 10.01 -19.52 21.97
C ALA A 677 10.45 -18.84 20.67
N ILE A 678 10.89 -19.57 19.63
CA ILE A 678 10.99 -19.03 18.26
C ILE A 678 9.75 -19.49 17.51
N LYS A 679 9.01 -18.56 16.88
CA LYS A 679 7.85 -18.95 16.07
C LYS A 679 8.31 -19.57 14.74
N ASP A 680 7.43 -20.37 14.14
CA ASP A 680 7.60 -20.77 12.76
C ASP A 680 7.42 -19.57 11.82
N THR A 681 8.52 -18.94 11.47
CA THR A 681 8.62 -17.87 10.47
C THR A 681 9.52 -18.29 9.31
N GLU A 682 9.46 -17.58 8.18
CA GLU A 682 10.34 -17.86 7.04
C GLU A 682 11.80 -17.54 7.36
N SER A 683 12.04 -16.48 8.14
CA SER A 683 13.37 -16.14 8.61
C SER A 683 13.38 -15.42 9.96
N ILE A 684 14.53 -15.51 10.63
CA ILE A 684 14.85 -14.77 11.86
C ILE A 684 16.23 -14.14 11.70
N THR A 685 16.36 -12.87 12.08
CA THR A 685 17.63 -12.13 12.06
C THR A 685 18.02 -11.78 13.49
N PHE A 686 19.14 -12.34 13.95
CA PHE A 686 19.77 -11.99 15.22
C PHE A 686 20.70 -10.80 14.99
N LYS A 687 20.63 -9.79 15.86
CA LYS A 687 21.54 -8.64 15.88
C LYS A 687 22.34 -8.66 17.17
N LEU A 688 23.66 -8.73 17.03
CA LEU A 688 24.62 -8.77 18.13
C LEU A 688 25.43 -7.48 18.13
N ASN A 689 25.23 -6.60 19.13
CA ASN A 689 26.10 -5.44 19.30
C ASN A 689 27.39 -5.89 20.00
N ALA A 690 28.52 -5.81 19.29
CA ALA A 690 29.79 -6.36 19.76
C ALA A 690 30.98 -5.52 19.34
N LEU A 691 32.10 -5.71 20.03
CA LEU A 691 33.40 -5.10 19.71
C LEU A 691 34.48 -6.18 19.75
N PHE A 692 35.38 -6.16 18.77
CA PHE A 692 36.53 -7.06 18.70
C PHE A 692 37.84 -6.28 18.87
N LYS A 693 38.67 -6.71 19.82
CA LYS A 693 39.94 -6.04 20.12
C LYS A 693 41.04 -7.04 20.47
N PRO A 694 41.86 -7.46 19.49
CA PRO A 694 43.17 -8.05 19.76
C PRO A 694 44.07 -7.06 20.50
N GLU A 695 45.07 -7.54 21.26
CA GLU A 695 45.93 -6.69 22.08
C GLU A 695 46.79 -5.74 21.23
N THR A 696 47.46 -6.27 20.19
CA THR A 696 48.47 -5.50 19.44
C THR A 696 48.10 -5.21 17.98
N ILE A 697 47.04 -5.82 17.45
CA ILE A 697 46.62 -5.65 16.05
C ILE A 697 45.59 -4.52 15.90
N SER A 698 45.96 -3.47 15.17
CA SER A 698 45.11 -2.32 14.86
C SER A 698 44.51 -2.34 13.45
N GLU A 699 45.03 -3.15 12.53
CA GLU A 699 44.54 -3.23 11.15
C GLU A 699 43.78 -4.54 10.96
N ILE A 700 42.47 -4.48 10.74
CA ILE A 700 41.67 -5.71 10.62
C ILE A 700 41.97 -6.51 9.35
N ASN A 701 42.46 -5.84 8.29
CA ASN A 701 42.65 -6.43 6.96
C ASN A 701 43.80 -7.44 6.89
N ILE A 702 44.63 -7.54 7.94
CA ILE A 702 45.68 -8.57 8.01
C ILE A 702 45.15 -9.89 8.59
N LEU A 703 43.97 -9.87 9.20
CA LEU A 703 43.36 -11.02 9.86
C LEU A 703 42.52 -11.82 8.89
N SER A 704 42.60 -13.15 9.00
CA SER A 704 41.60 -14.02 8.39
C SER A 704 40.21 -13.75 8.93
N ASP A 705 39.22 -14.05 8.09
CA ASP A 705 37.81 -14.12 8.48
C ASP A 705 37.57 -15.02 9.70
N ASP A 706 38.34 -16.08 9.87
CA ASP A 706 38.22 -16.95 11.05
C ASP A 706 38.66 -16.25 12.35
N SER A 707 39.68 -15.40 12.30
CA SER A 707 40.19 -14.64 13.46
C SER A 707 39.31 -13.47 13.87
N ARG A 708 38.51 -12.91 12.96
CA ARG A 708 37.69 -11.71 13.20
C ARG A 708 36.19 -11.99 13.24
N SER A 709 35.80 -13.18 13.67
CA SER A 709 34.42 -13.65 13.54
C SER A 709 33.73 -14.03 14.84
N VAL A 710 32.41 -13.89 14.81
CA VAL A 710 31.51 -14.53 15.77
C VAL A 710 30.62 -15.50 15.00
N SER A 711 30.39 -16.68 15.58
CA SER A 711 29.46 -17.67 15.07
C SER A 711 28.24 -17.78 15.98
N ILE A 712 27.07 -17.91 15.38
CA ILE A 712 25.81 -18.25 16.07
C ILE A 712 25.31 -19.59 15.58
N TYR A 713 24.86 -20.45 16.49
CA TYR A 713 24.27 -21.76 16.19
C TYR A 713 22.86 -21.86 16.73
N LEU A 714 21.95 -22.39 15.91
CA LEU A 714 20.68 -22.95 16.34
C LEU A 714 20.81 -24.46 16.45
N GLN A 715 20.33 -25.04 17.55
CA GLN A 715 20.38 -26.47 17.83
C GLN A 715 18.98 -26.97 18.24
N ASP A 716 18.57 -28.11 17.69
CA ASP A 716 17.46 -28.94 18.16
C ASP A 716 18.01 -30.02 19.13
N ARG A 717 17.53 -30.07 20.38
CA ARG A 717 17.96 -31.04 21.39
C ARG A 717 17.01 -32.23 21.54
N VAL A 718 15.78 -32.16 21.05
CA VAL A 718 14.73 -33.18 21.26
C VAL A 718 14.57 -34.10 20.03
N GLY A 719 15.01 -33.68 18.85
CA GLY A 719 15.04 -34.47 17.63
C GLY A 719 16.09 -35.60 17.61
N ASN A 720 15.68 -36.77 17.12
CA ASN A 720 16.49 -37.99 17.13
C ASN A 720 17.38 -38.07 15.86
N THR A 721 18.54 -37.40 15.80
CA THR A 721 19.76 -37.80 15.04
C THR A 721 20.91 -36.78 15.18
N ASN A 722 22.15 -37.24 15.06
CA ASN A 722 23.41 -36.53 15.37
C ASN A 722 23.83 -35.34 14.45
N LEU A 723 22.96 -34.66 13.68
CA LEU A 723 23.37 -33.52 12.80
C LEU A 723 22.24 -32.54 12.43
N ASN A 724 21.63 -31.79 13.37
CA ASN A 724 20.69 -30.69 13.04
C ASN A 724 21.10 -29.35 13.70
N GLN A 725 22.36 -28.93 13.54
CA GLN A 725 22.79 -27.56 13.89
C GLN A 725 22.76 -26.68 12.64
N LYS A 726 22.21 -25.47 12.75
CA LYS A 726 22.34 -24.43 11.73
C LYS A 726 23.28 -23.38 12.27
N PHE A 727 24.25 -22.98 11.48
CA PHE A 727 25.22 -21.97 11.91
C PHE A 727 25.23 -20.80 10.94
N GLN A 728 25.42 -19.61 11.48
CA GLN A 728 25.72 -18.40 10.75
C GLN A 728 26.97 -17.76 11.34
N LYS A 729 27.68 -16.99 10.52
CA LYS A 729 28.93 -16.36 10.88
C LYS A 729 28.96 -14.93 10.35
N ALA A 730 29.38 -14.01 11.19
CA ALA A 730 29.58 -12.60 10.84
C ALA A 730 30.98 -12.17 11.24
N TYR A 731 31.47 -11.13 10.58
CA TYR A 731 32.85 -10.68 10.66
C TYR A 731 32.89 -9.22 11.07
N PHE A 732 33.83 -8.86 11.92
CA PHE A 732 34.11 -7.47 12.23
C PHE A 732 34.79 -6.79 11.04
N THR A 733 34.40 -5.54 10.77
CA THR A 733 34.98 -4.73 9.71
C THR A 733 36.04 -3.76 10.22
N GLN A 734 36.12 -3.55 11.53
CA GLN A 734 37.16 -2.78 12.20
C GLN A 734 37.57 -3.42 13.53
N THR A 735 38.80 -3.16 13.98
CA THR A 735 39.17 -3.48 15.36
C THR A 735 38.84 -2.30 16.27
N ASN A 736 38.47 -2.59 17.52
CA ASN A 736 38.22 -1.59 18.55
C ASN A 736 37.08 -0.60 18.27
N VAL A 737 36.07 -1.03 17.49
CA VAL A 737 34.85 -0.28 17.17
C VAL A 737 33.63 -1.15 17.51
N TRP A 738 32.57 -0.53 18.03
CA TRP A 738 31.29 -1.20 18.24
C TRP A 738 30.58 -1.39 16.90
N GLU A 739 30.23 -2.64 16.59
CA GLU A 739 29.54 -3.02 15.37
C GLU A 739 28.32 -3.88 15.70
N THR A 740 27.23 -3.70 14.95
CA THR A 740 26.08 -4.60 14.99
C THR A 740 26.29 -5.71 13.96
N LEU A 741 26.56 -6.92 14.43
CA LEU A 741 26.68 -8.11 13.60
C LEU A 741 25.31 -8.75 13.40
N GLU A 742 24.92 -8.98 12.14
CA GLU A 742 23.64 -9.59 11.78
C GLU A 742 23.78 -11.05 11.35
N PHE A 743 22.88 -11.90 11.84
CA PHE A 743 22.85 -13.34 11.53
C PHE A 743 21.44 -13.74 11.11
N THR A 744 21.23 -14.01 9.82
CA THR A 744 19.92 -14.39 9.29
C THR A 744 19.82 -15.89 9.04
N PHE A 745 18.83 -16.53 9.66
CA PHE A 745 18.47 -17.92 9.40
C PHE A 745 17.18 -17.99 8.59
N THR A 746 17.23 -18.63 7.43
CA THR A 746 16.06 -18.91 6.58
C THR A 746 15.85 -20.42 6.55
N LEU A 747 14.86 -20.90 7.31
CA LEU A 747 14.67 -22.33 7.59
C LEU A 747 13.17 -22.66 7.61
N SER A 748 12.78 -23.80 7.02
CA SER A 748 11.46 -24.39 7.25
C SER A 748 11.45 -24.99 8.66
N GLU A 749 10.49 -24.61 9.51
CA GLU A 749 10.32 -25.08 10.91
C GLU A 749 11.35 -24.50 11.91
N LEU A 750 11.46 -23.17 12.00
CA LEU A 750 12.32 -22.50 13.00
C LEU A 750 11.95 -22.86 14.45
N SER A 751 10.69 -23.21 14.72
CA SER A 751 10.23 -23.65 16.05
C SER A 751 10.83 -24.99 16.51
N ALA A 752 11.43 -25.76 15.60
CA ALA A 752 12.09 -27.02 15.94
C ALA A 752 13.44 -26.82 16.65
N TYR A 753 14.03 -25.61 16.61
CA TYR A 753 15.28 -25.31 17.27
C TYR A 753 15.01 -24.78 18.68
N ASP A 754 15.53 -25.47 19.69
CA ASP A 754 15.27 -25.20 21.11
C ASP A 754 16.49 -24.61 21.85
N ARG A 755 17.58 -24.30 21.12
CA ARG A 755 18.76 -23.64 21.67
C ARG A 755 19.46 -22.70 20.69
N LEU A 756 19.85 -21.52 21.19
CA LEU A 756 20.83 -20.61 20.60
C LEU A 756 22.20 -20.77 21.26
N ILE A 757 23.28 -20.73 20.47
CA ILE A 757 24.67 -20.74 20.95
C ILE A 757 25.43 -19.61 20.27
N ILE A 758 26.07 -18.73 21.03
CA ILE A 758 27.00 -17.72 20.51
C ILE A 758 28.42 -18.15 20.86
N MET A 759 29.28 -18.21 19.85
CA MET A 759 30.67 -18.65 19.99
C MET A 759 31.61 -17.71 19.21
N PRO A 760 32.42 -16.91 19.90
CA PRO A 760 33.56 -16.24 19.29
C PRO A 760 34.57 -17.29 18.81
N THR A 761 34.89 -17.24 17.51
CA THR A 761 35.81 -18.12 16.75
C THR A 761 35.81 -19.61 17.15
N ALA A 762 35.22 -20.46 16.31
CA ALA A 762 35.28 -21.91 16.52
C ALA A 762 36.65 -22.46 16.09
N GLY A 763 37.55 -22.67 17.07
CA GLY A 763 38.79 -23.44 16.86
C GLY A 763 40.08 -22.62 16.73
N LEU A 764 40.06 -21.32 17.02
CA LEU A 764 41.27 -20.48 17.08
C LEU A 764 41.46 -19.88 18.48
N THR A 765 42.72 -19.76 18.87
CA THR A 765 43.17 -19.14 20.13
C THR A 765 44.14 -17.98 19.93
N TYR A 766 44.55 -17.72 18.69
CA TYR A 766 45.43 -16.61 18.31
C TYR A 766 45.02 -16.07 16.91
N PRO A 767 45.39 -14.83 16.58
CA PRO A 767 45.17 -14.27 15.24
C PRO A 767 46.00 -14.98 14.16
N ILE A 768 45.38 -15.28 13.03
CA ILE A 768 46.00 -15.85 11.84
C ILE A 768 45.69 -15.00 10.60
N ASP A 769 46.55 -15.05 9.59
CA ASP A 769 46.33 -14.43 8.28
C ASP A 769 45.43 -15.30 7.37
N GLU A 770 45.07 -14.78 6.19
CA GLU A 770 44.23 -15.49 5.20
C GLU A 770 44.80 -16.83 4.74
N ASP A 771 46.13 -17.02 4.82
CA ASP A 771 46.82 -18.27 4.48
C ASP A 771 46.84 -19.27 5.64
N GLY A 772 46.31 -18.88 6.80
CA GLY A 772 46.24 -19.68 8.02
C GLY A 772 47.52 -19.67 8.85
N ASN A 773 48.47 -18.76 8.57
CA ASN A 773 49.68 -18.61 9.36
C ASN A 773 49.38 -17.81 10.62
N GLU A 774 49.95 -18.24 11.74
CA GLU A 774 49.96 -17.47 12.99
C GLU A 774 50.66 -16.14 12.77
N LEU A 775 49.94 -15.03 13.01
CA LEU A 775 50.50 -13.69 12.93
C LEU A 775 51.34 -13.38 14.17
N ILE A 776 50.74 -13.61 15.34
CA ILE A 776 51.31 -13.36 16.65
C ILE A 776 50.63 -14.25 17.70
N ASN A 777 51.37 -14.59 18.75
CA ASN A 777 50.86 -15.39 19.87
C ASN A 777 50.21 -14.48 20.93
N GLU A 778 49.01 -13.97 20.63
CA GLU A 778 48.19 -13.18 21.57
C GLU A 778 46.76 -13.72 21.69
N ASP A 779 46.07 -13.32 22.76
CA ASP A 779 44.69 -13.73 23.03
C ASP A 779 43.69 -12.97 22.14
N LEU A 780 42.61 -13.63 21.73
CA LEU A 780 41.50 -12.98 21.02
C LEU A 780 40.42 -12.54 22.02
N ILE A 781 40.06 -11.25 22.00
CA ILE A 781 39.12 -10.65 22.96
C ILE A 781 37.90 -10.05 22.24
N TYR A 782 36.71 -10.39 22.74
CA TYR A 782 35.42 -9.95 22.22
C TYR A 782 34.55 -9.39 23.35
N TYR A 783 33.85 -8.31 23.08
CA TYR A 783 32.88 -7.69 23.99
C TYR A 783 31.51 -7.76 23.35
N ILE A 784 30.51 -8.22 24.08
CA ILE A 784 29.11 -8.31 23.62
C ILE A 784 28.23 -7.51 24.58
N GLU A 785 27.62 -6.43 24.09
CA GLU A 785 26.74 -5.54 24.86
C GLU A 785 25.27 -5.98 24.79
N SER A 786 24.82 -6.39 23.59
CA SER A 786 23.43 -6.84 23.41
C SER A 786 23.29 -7.91 22.34
N LEU A 787 22.22 -8.69 22.48
CA LEU A 787 21.71 -9.66 21.53
C LEU A 787 20.19 -9.52 21.46
N THR A 788 19.72 -9.12 20.30
CA THR A 788 18.30 -9.01 19.96
C THR A 788 17.99 -9.87 18.74
N ALA A 789 16.72 -10.18 18.51
CA ALA A 789 16.31 -10.76 17.24
C ALA A 789 14.96 -10.25 16.78
N ASN A 790 14.84 -10.16 15.47
CA ASN A 790 13.60 -9.84 14.77
C ASN A 790 13.23 -11.02 13.88
N GLU A 791 11.96 -11.41 13.93
CA GLU A 791 11.39 -12.32 12.95
C GLU A 791 11.14 -11.54 11.66
N ASN A 792 11.78 -11.97 10.58
CA ASN A 792 11.48 -11.49 9.25
C ASN A 792 10.44 -12.43 8.67
N ILE A 793 9.18 -12.08 8.90
CA ILE A 793 8.05 -12.68 8.21
C ILE A 793 8.07 -12.07 6.81
N GLY A 794 8.56 -12.82 5.82
CA GLY A 794 8.74 -12.34 4.44
C GLY A 794 7.48 -11.65 3.97
N ALA A 795 7.52 -10.31 3.84
CA ALA A 795 6.40 -9.45 3.49
C ALA A 795 5.02 -10.01 3.90
N THR A 796 4.87 -10.44 5.15
CA THR A 796 3.58 -10.88 5.67
C THR A 796 3.42 -10.54 7.17
N LEU A 797 2.74 -9.41 7.38
CA LEU A 797 1.60 -9.28 8.30
C LEU A 797 1.84 -8.96 9.78
N SER A 798 1.19 -7.87 10.20
CA SER A 798 0.43 -7.87 11.45
C SER A 798 -0.55 -9.06 11.43
N ILE A 799 -0.21 -10.12 12.16
CA ILE A 799 -1.06 -11.24 12.60
C ILE A 799 -2.05 -11.74 11.52
N GLU A 800 -1.60 -12.62 10.63
CA GLU A 800 -2.48 -13.69 10.16
C GLU A 800 -2.33 -14.88 11.09
N ASP A 801 -3.41 -15.18 11.81
CA ASP A 801 -3.69 -16.56 12.17
C ASP A 801 -3.72 -17.38 10.88
N SER A 802 -2.91 -18.44 10.85
CA SER A 802 -2.86 -19.42 9.77
C SER A 802 -4.25 -20.04 9.54
N PHE A 803 -5.00 -19.49 8.58
CA PHE A 803 -6.18 -20.12 8.01
C PHE A 803 -5.74 -21.24 7.05
N GLN A 804 -5.41 -22.39 7.62
CA GLN A 804 -5.80 -23.65 6.97
C GLN A 804 -7.34 -23.69 6.98
N PRO A 805 -8.03 -24.09 5.89
CA PRO A 805 -9.49 -24.13 5.85
C PRO A 805 -10.00 -25.26 6.76
N SER A 806 -10.07 -24.99 8.06
CA SER A 806 -10.72 -25.83 9.05
C SER A 806 -12.04 -25.16 9.42
N GLU A 807 -13.15 -25.85 9.14
CA GLU A 807 -14.54 -25.50 9.46
C GLU A 807 -14.68 -24.39 10.54
N THR A 808 -15.10 -23.20 10.11
CA THR A 808 -15.20 -22.00 10.96
C THR A 808 -16.10 -22.24 12.18
N LEU A 809 -15.64 -21.83 13.37
CA LEU A 809 -16.43 -21.90 14.59
C LEU A 809 -17.51 -20.79 14.56
N LEU A 810 -18.78 -21.17 14.60
CA LEU A 810 -19.94 -20.28 14.58
C LEU A 810 -20.45 -20.03 15.99
N VAL A 811 -20.71 -18.77 16.35
CA VAL A 811 -21.34 -18.38 17.63
C VAL A 811 -22.76 -17.89 17.39
N TYR A 812 -23.77 -18.60 17.92
CA TYR A 812 -25.18 -18.32 17.64
C TYR A 812 -26.13 -18.68 18.80
N PRO A 813 -27.30 -18.02 18.92
CA PRO A 813 -27.69 -16.81 18.20
C PRO A 813 -26.88 -15.60 18.69
N ASN A 814 -26.51 -14.70 17.80
CA ASN A 814 -25.88 -13.43 18.14
C ASN A 814 -26.58 -12.33 17.35
N PRO A 815 -27.43 -11.48 17.97
CA PRO A 815 -27.58 -11.27 19.41
C PRO A 815 -28.28 -12.41 20.19
N VAL A 816 -27.89 -12.63 21.44
CA VAL A 816 -28.37 -13.71 22.33
C VAL A 816 -29.27 -13.17 23.45
N LYS A 817 -30.34 -13.90 23.79
CA LYS A 817 -31.19 -13.59 24.97
C LYS A 817 -30.81 -14.40 26.21
N SER A 818 -30.61 -15.71 26.06
CA SER A 818 -30.46 -16.61 27.23
C SER A 818 -29.35 -17.65 27.07
N ILE A 819 -29.25 -18.31 25.91
CA ILE A 819 -28.27 -19.38 25.69
C ILE A 819 -27.51 -19.06 24.41
N LEU A 820 -26.19 -18.88 24.54
CA LEU A 820 -25.24 -18.73 23.44
C LEU A 820 -24.68 -20.11 23.10
N ARG A 821 -24.50 -20.44 21.83
CA ARG A 821 -23.98 -21.74 21.38
C ARG A 821 -22.81 -21.57 20.43
N ILE A 822 -21.98 -22.60 20.37
CA ILE A 822 -20.99 -22.81 19.32
C ILE A 822 -21.26 -24.10 18.55
N ASN A 823 -20.84 -24.19 17.29
CA ASN A 823 -20.99 -25.41 16.46
C ASN A 823 -20.01 -26.55 16.83
N LYS A 824 -19.08 -26.35 17.77
CA LYS A 824 -18.15 -27.38 18.29
C LYS A 824 -18.15 -27.42 19.83
N THR A 825 -17.69 -28.50 20.44
CA THR A 825 -17.54 -28.58 21.90
C THR A 825 -16.20 -27.98 22.31
N ALA A 826 -16.22 -26.97 23.19
CA ALA A 826 -15.01 -26.33 23.68
C ALA A 826 -14.48 -27.01 24.95
N LYS A 827 -13.15 -27.18 25.04
CA LYS A 827 -12.44 -27.66 26.23
C LYS A 827 -12.59 -26.66 27.37
N ASN A 828 -12.39 -25.38 27.06
CA ASN A 828 -12.63 -24.27 27.99
C ASN A 828 -13.26 -23.09 27.23
N THR A 829 -14.15 -22.36 27.88
CA THR A 829 -14.72 -21.13 27.34
C THR A 829 -14.85 -20.09 28.44
N GLU A 830 -14.51 -18.84 28.15
CA GLU A 830 -14.60 -17.73 29.09
C GLU A 830 -15.43 -16.60 28.49
N ILE A 831 -16.31 -16.01 29.30
CA ILE A 831 -17.02 -14.78 28.95
C ILE A 831 -16.27 -13.62 29.57
N LEU A 832 -15.92 -12.63 28.76
CA LEU A 832 -15.23 -11.41 29.16
C LEU A 832 -16.12 -10.18 28.98
N ASN A 833 -15.95 -9.18 29.83
CA ASN A 833 -16.54 -7.86 29.63
C ASN A 833 -15.74 -7.05 28.59
N ILE A 834 -16.20 -5.82 28.28
CA ILE A 834 -15.53 -4.93 27.33
C ILE A 834 -14.12 -4.48 27.74
N LEU A 835 -13.75 -4.64 29.01
CA LEU A 835 -12.42 -4.34 29.54
C LEU A 835 -11.51 -5.58 29.57
N GLY A 836 -11.91 -6.69 28.94
CA GLY A 836 -11.17 -7.95 28.92
C GLY A 836 -11.23 -8.75 30.23
N GLN A 837 -12.00 -8.32 31.22
CA GLN A 837 -12.10 -8.99 32.51
C GLN A 837 -13.04 -10.20 32.42
N LYS A 838 -12.58 -11.33 32.95
CA LYS A 838 -13.36 -12.58 33.01
C LYS A 838 -14.57 -12.47 33.94
N ILE A 839 -15.75 -12.74 33.39
CA ILE A 839 -17.03 -12.79 34.10
C ILE A 839 -17.36 -14.23 34.52
N GLN A 840 -17.20 -15.18 33.60
CA GLN A 840 -17.58 -16.57 33.82
C GLN A 840 -16.76 -17.51 32.94
N SER A 841 -16.62 -18.78 33.34
CA SER A 841 -16.02 -19.83 32.51
C SER A 841 -16.85 -21.11 32.49
N PHE A 842 -16.75 -21.85 31.39
CA PHE A 842 -17.40 -23.12 31.12
C PHE A 842 -16.35 -24.12 30.62
N LYS A 843 -16.55 -25.41 30.89
CA LYS A 843 -15.66 -26.47 30.43
C LYS A 843 -16.46 -27.56 29.73
N ASN A 844 -15.88 -28.14 28.68
CA ASN A 844 -16.43 -29.28 27.94
C ASN A 844 -17.90 -29.10 27.51
N THR A 845 -18.24 -27.92 26.97
CA THR A 845 -19.61 -27.61 26.52
C THR A 845 -19.59 -26.78 25.23
N ASN A 846 -20.71 -26.81 24.51
CA ASN A 846 -20.98 -26.00 23.32
C ASN A 846 -22.13 -24.99 23.53
N HIS A 847 -22.64 -24.88 24.76
CA HIS A 847 -23.73 -23.95 25.10
C HIS A 847 -23.45 -23.25 26.44
N PHE A 848 -23.74 -21.95 26.48
CA PHE A 848 -23.39 -21.04 27.56
C PHE A 848 -24.63 -20.26 28.00
N ASN A 849 -25.04 -20.43 29.26
CA ASN A 849 -26.16 -19.68 29.80
C ASN A 849 -25.71 -18.26 30.18
N VAL A 850 -26.20 -17.28 29.44
CA VAL A 850 -25.89 -15.85 29.56
C VAL A 850 -27.09 -15.01 30.00
N SER A 851 -28.19 -15.66 30.41
CA SER A 851 -29.44 -14.98 30.80
C SER A 851 -29.28 -13.98 31.95
N HIS A 852 -28.29 -14.20 32.82
CA HIS A 852 -27.99 -13.35 33.97
C HIS A 852 -27.13 -12.12 33.63
N LEU A 853 -26.54 -12.06 32.42
CA LEU A 853 -25.77 -10.92 31.96
C LEU A 853 -26.70 -9.74 31.63
N LYS A 854 -26.26 -8.53 31.93
CA LYS A 854 -26.96 -7.30 31.53
C LYS A 854 -26.92 -7.15 30.01
N ASN A 855 -27.84 -6.37 29.46
CA ASN A 855 -27.82 -6.08 28.03
C ASN A 855 -26.56 -5.27 27.68
N GLY A 856 -25.85 -5.69 26.64
CA GLY A 856 -24.55 -5.10 26.31
C GLY A 856 -23.65 -6.00 25.47
N LEU A 857 -22.44 -5.51 25.21
CA LEU A 857 -21.41 -6.19 24.44
C LEU A 857 -20.52 -7.05 25.34
N TYR A 858 -20.24 -8.28 24.91
CA TYR A 858 -19.37 -9.22 25.60
C TYR A 858 -18.47 -9.95 24.61
N PHE A 859 -17.39 -10.54 25.13
CA PHE A 859 -16.51 -11.42 24.37
C PHE A 859 -16.56 -12.86 24.90
N LEU A 860 -16.46 -13.82 24.00
CA LEU A 860 -16.44 -15.26 24.28
C LEU A 860 -15.08 -15.80 23.83
N LYS A 861 -14.19 -16.07 24.78
CA LYS A 861 -12.89 -16.70 24.54
C LYS A 861 -13.06 -18.22 24.56
N VAL A 862 -12.85 -18.88 23.44
CA VAL A 862 -13.09 -20.32 23.24
C VAL A 862 -11.77 -21.04 22.99
N ASN A 863 -11.51 -22.09 23.77
CA ASN A 863 -10.39 -22.99 23.57
C ASN A 863 -10.92 -24.36 23.18
N ILE A 864 -10.57 -24.79 21.96
CA ILE A 864 -10.88 -26.11 21.41
C ILE A 864 -9.56 -26.89 21.38
N GLU A 865 -9.64 -28.20 21.63
CA GLU A 865 -8.45 -29.05 21.66
C GLU A 865 -7.72 -29.02 20.31
N ASN A 866 -6.40 -28.81 20.36
CA ASN A 866 -5.53 -28.66 19.20
C ASN A 866 -5.93 -27.52 18.24
N GLN A 867 -6.63 -26.50 18.73
CA GLN A 867 -6.91 -25.25 18.01
C GLN A 867 -6.44 -24.04 18.80
N PRO A 868 -6.01 -22.96 18.12
CA PRO A 868 -5.71 -21.70 18.79
C PRO A 868 -6.94 -21.19 19.55
N THR A 869 -6.68 -20.43 20.62
CA THR A 869 -7.77 -19.84 21.39
C THR A 869 -8.42 -18.72 20.60
N GLN A 870 -9.70 -18.86 20.30
CA GLN A 870 -10.46 -17.91 19.48
C GLN A 870 -11.29 -16.98 20.38
N VAL A 871 -11.47 -15.72 19.98
CA VAL A 871 -12.29 -14.75 20.73
C VAL A 871 -13.41 -14.22 19.85
N TYR A 872 -14.65 -14.39 20.30
CA TYR A 872 -15.84 -13.99 19.56
C TYR A 872 -16.62 -12.89 20.28
N ARG A 873 -17.04 -11.87 19.54
CA ARG A 873 -17.91 -10.81 20.03
C ARG A 873 -19.37 -11.25 20.00
N PHE A 874 -20.11 -11.11 21.11
CA PHE A 874 -21.56 -11.32 21.12
C PHE A 874 -22.33 -10.23 21.86
N ILE A 875 -23.56 -9.99 21.42
CA ILE A 875 -24.46 -8.97 21.98
C ILE A 875 -25.52 -9.66 22.83
N LYS A 876 -25.60 -9.33 24.13
CA LYS A 876 -26.69 -9.74 25.02
C LYS A 876 -27.87 -8.78 24.89
N LYS A 877 -29.04 -9.32 24.52
CA LYS A 877 -30.34 -8.61 24.43
C LYS A 877 -31.25 -8.85 25.61
#